data_AF-A0A0G0EMV7-F1
#
_entry.id   AF-A0A0G0EMV7-F1
#
_cell.length_a   1.000
_cell.length_b   1.000
_cell.length_c   1.000
_cell.angle_alpha   90.00
_cell.angle_beta   90.00
_cell.angle_gamma   90.00
#
_symmetry.space_group_name_H-M   'P 1'
#
loop_
_entity.id
_entity.type
_entity.pdbx_description
1 polymer ?
#
loop_
_entity_poly.entity_id
_entity_poly.type
_entity_poly.pdbx_seq_one_letter_code
_entity_poly.pdbx_strand_id
1 'polypeptide(L)'
;TPLIISSAAGDSEDFYIKFYQIAKQLKKDTDYEVDEKLKAITLTDSGITKAEQLLGVENIYTEKGIKYVHHLETAIKAQAIFEKDKDYVVKEGEVIIVDPFTGRLQPGRRWSEGIHQAIEAKEGVKIEKETRSSGSITFQNYFRFYKKLSGMTGTAETSAEEFLKVYGLDVIVIPTNRPIVRKDHNDLIFQTEKGKFEAIAIKVNDLIFQTEKGKFEAIAKKVKELNTRGEPVLIGTISIEKNELLSAYLKQEGVPHVILNAKNHEKEGEIIAQAGKRGAVTIATNMAGRGIDIKLGGNPIIKEEYEFVKSVGGLFVLGTERHEARRIDNQLRGRSGRQGDPGETQFYVSLEDDLMRVFGSEKIKTLMRVFGSEKIKTMMGRFGIPEDQPIENRFIGRTLEGAQAKIEGFHFDARKQTLEYDDVMNHQRKIIYERRQKMLFADQEGIEKILAEIIERKEGFDPEGKQASHGAGKIVEEKRKKLGEIAFLEVFRRIALYTTDNLWMEHLEAMDYLRSSVNLRAYGQREPIVEYKKDGLAMFKGMEETFKEQVFSLVGNINTENAVKMEAETNTPNQTLIVSHLESKEFSEKKLVAGQKAEVGRNDPCPCGAINPATGEVYKYKKCGLINAPQHRKSLVN
;
A
#
# COMPACT_ATOMS: atom_id res chain seq x y z
N THR A 1 1.65 2.98 -5.98
CA THR A 1 1.48 1.64 -5.38
C THR A 1 0.28 0.98 -6.03
N PRO A 2 0.39 -0.30 -6.46
CA PRO A 2 -0.74 -1.06 -6.99
C PRO A 2 -1.66 -1.60 -5.88
N LEU A 3 -2.85 -2.06 -6.28
CA LEU A 3 -3.73 -2.92 -5.49
C LEU A 3 -3.28 -4.36 -5.65
N ILE A 4 -3.04 -5.07 -4.54
CA ILE A 4 -2.54 -6.45 -4.54
C ILE A 4 -3.43 -7.29 -3.63
N ILE A 5 -3.85 -8.45 -4.12
CA ILE A 5 -4.50 -9.52 -3.35
C ILE A 5 -3.45 -10.62 -3.21
N SER A 6 -3.21 -11.08 -1.98
CA SER A 6 -2.23 -12.13 -1.72
C SER A 6 -2.88 -13.34 -1.05
N SER A 7 -2.36 -14.53 -1.33
CA SER A 7 -2.75 -15.82 -0.74
C SER A 7 -1.57 -16.46 0.00
N ALA A 8 -1.82 -17.37 0.94
CA ALA A 8 -0.76 -18.07 1.66
C ALA A 8 0.02 -18.98 0.70
N ALA A 9 1.35 -18.86 0.68
CA ALA A 9 2.26 -19.72 -0.07
C ALA A 9 2.81 -20.86 0.82
N GLY A 10 3.43 -21.84 0.17
CA GLY A 10 4.17 -22.93 0.83
C GLY A 10 5.52 -22.49 1.42
N ASP A 11 6.15 -23.38 2.19
CA ASP A 11 7.23 -23.05 3.12
C ASP A 11 8.51 -22.50 2.44
N SER A 12 8.97 -21.34 2.91
CA SER A 12 10.23 -20.68 2.52
C SER A 12 11.03 -20.14 3.71
N GLU A 13 10.65 -20.51 4.95
CA GLU A 13 11.24 -20.00 6.21
C GLU A 13 12.78 -20.12 6.24
N ASP A 14 13.32 -21.25 5.77
CA ASP A 14 14.77 -21.50 5.78
C ASP A 14 15.58 -20.51 4.93
N PHE A 15 15.00 -20.00 3.84
CA PHE A 15 15.69 -19.07 2.94
C PHE A 15 15.90 -17.71 3.61
N TYR A 16 14.88 -17.16 4.25
CA TYR A 16 14.98 -15.84 4.88
C TYR A 16 15.98 -15.81 6.02
N ILE A 17 16.02 -16.85 6.84
CA ILE A 17 17.00 -16.99 7.91
C ILE A 17 18.41 -17.04 7.31
N LYS A 18 18.63 -17.89 6.30
CA LYS A 18 19.93 -18.05 5.64
C LYS A 18 20.42 -16.74 5.03
N PHE A 19 19.58 -16.04 4.26
CA PHE A 19 19.96 -14.81 3.58
C PHE A 19 20.14 -13.63 4.53
N TYR A 20 19.39 -13.57 5.63
CA TYR A 20 19.65 -12.59 6.69
C TYR A 20 21.04 -12.79 7.34
N GLN A 21 21.46 -14.04 7.61
CA GLN A 21 22.80 -14.32 8.14
C GLN A 21 23.92 -13.89 7.18
N ILE A 22 23.67 -13.95 5.87
CA ILE A 22 24.59 -13.45 4.84
C ILE A 22 24.59 -11.92 4.83
N ALA A 23 23.40 -11.29 4.79
CA ALA A 23 23.26 -9.84 4.77
C ALA A 23 23.92 -9.16 5.99
N LYS A 24 23.89 -9.79 7.16
CA LYS A 24 24.55 -9.33 8.39
C LYS A 24 26.07 -9.22 8.26
N GLN A 25 26.68 -10.00 7.36
CA GLN A 25 28.13 -9.99 7.11
C GLN A 25 28.53 -8.97 6.04
N LEU A 26 27.56 -8.41 5.31
CA LEU A 26 27.80 -7.38 4.30
C LEU A 26 27.80 -5.98 4.93
N LYS A 27 28.70 -5.12 4.46
CA LYS A 27 28.89 -3.75 4.97
C LYS A 27 28.39 -2.70 3.98
N LYS A 28 27.67 -1.71 4.51
CA LYS A 28 27.28 -0.49 3.77
C LYS A 28 28.54 0.26 3.29
N ASP A 29 28.46 0.81 2.09
CA ASP A 29 29.51 1.58 1.39
C ASP A 29 30.73 0.77 0.91
N THR A 30 30.80 -0.54 1.20
CA THR A 30 31.80 -1.45 0.60
C THR A 30 31.15 -2.57 -0.20
N ASP A 31 30.17 -3.25 0.40
CA ASP A 31 29.54 -4.46 -0.18
C ASP A 31 28.20 -4.10 -0.84
N TYR A 32 27.58 -3.00 -0.43
CA TYR A 32 26.38 -2.47 -1.07
C TYR A 32 26.26 -0.96 -0.82
N GLU A 33 25.64 -0.27 -1.75
CA GLU A 33 25.27 1.14 -1.65
C GLU A 33 23.77 1.29 -1.35
N VAL A 34 23.40 2.36 -0.65
CA VAL A 34 22.01 2.67 -0.32
C VAL A 34 21.62 3.99 -0.99
N ASP A 35 20.65 3.96 -1.89
CA ASP A 35 20.01 5.16 -2.38
C ASP A 35 18.78 5.47 -1.50
N GLU A 36 18.96 6.40 -0.56
CA GLU A 36 17.89 6.85 0.34
C GLU A 36 16.73 7.51 -0.40
N LYS A 37 16.95 8.11 -1.58
CA LYS A 37 15.88 8.74 -2.37
C LYS A 37 15.00 7.68 -3.02
N LEU A 38 15.64 6.67 -3.62
CA LEU A 38 14.95 5.54 -4.26
C LEU A 38 14.44 4.50 -3.27
N LYS A 39 14.85 4.59 -2.00
CA LYS A 39 14.71 3.50 -1.03
C LYS A 39 15.10 2.16 -1.67
N ALA A 40 16.25 2.18 -2.34
CA ALA A 40 16.82 1.06 -3.07
C ALA A 40 18.24 0.78 -2.55
N ILE A 41 18.66 -0.47 -2.70
CA ILE A 41 20.05 -0.89 -2.47
C ILE A 41 20.62 -1.38 -3.78
N THR A 42 21.92 -1.21 -3.94
CA THR A 42 22.66 -1.73 -5.08
C THR A 42 23.87 -2.49 -4.58
N LEU A 43 24.01 -3.75 -4.99
CA LEU A 43 25.16 -4.57 -4.65
C LEU A 43 26.38 -4.13 -5.45
N THR A 44 27.54 -4.04 -4.79
CA THR A 44 28.82 -3.82 -5.47
C THR A 44 29.40 -5.16 -5.93
N ASP A 45 30.35 -5.13 -6.86
CA ASP A 45 31.04 -6.36 -7.32
C ASP A 45 31.66 -7.13 -6.15
N SER A 46 32.27 -6.43 -5.18
CA SER A 46 32.81 -7.05 -3.97
C SER A 46 31.73 -7.66 -3.08
N GLY A 47 30.55 -7.04 -3.01
CA GLY A 47 29.39 -7.61 -2.30
C GLY A 47 28.86 -8.88 -2.96
N ILE A 48 28.80 -8.91 -4.29
CA ILE A 48 28.39 -10.08 -5.08
C ILE A 48 29.36 -11.24 -4.83
N THR A 49 30.67 -11.03 -5.03
CA THR A 49 31.68 -12.08 -4.81
C THR A 49 31.65 -12.62 -3.39
N LYS A 50 31.48 -11.74 -2.40
CA LYS A 50 31.39 -12.15 -0.99
C LYS A 50 30.12 -12.96 -0.72
N ALA A 51 28.98 -12.57 -1.30
CA ALA A 51 27.75 -13.33 -1.20
C ALA A 51 27.86 -14.70 -1.88
N GLU A 52 28.50 -14.80 -3.04
CA GLU A 52 28.78 -16.04 -3.77
C GLU A 52 29.64 -17.01 -2.95
N GLN A 53 30.72 -16.50 -2.32
CA GLN A 53 31.56 -17.27 -1.41
C GLN A 53 30.79 -17.80 -0.20
N LEU A 54 29.94 -16.97 0.42
CA LEU A 54 29.11 -17.36 1.56
C LEU A 54 28.01 -18.36 1.17
N LEU A 55 27.54 -18.32 -0.07
CA LEU A 55 26.54 -19.24 -0.62
C LEU A 55 27.15 -20.54 -1.17
N GLY A 56 28.46 -20.56 -1.42
CA GLY A 56 29.18 -21.69 -2.02
C GLY A 56 28.81 -21.91 -3.48
N VAL A 57 28.65 -20.82 -4.25
CA VAL A 57 28.24 -20.85 -5.67
C VAL A 57 29.24 -20.05 -6.51
N GLU A 58 29.44 -20.44 -7.76
CA GLU A 58 30.36 -19.70 -8.64
C GLU A 58 29.70 -18.46 -9.24
N ASN A 59 28.40 -18.53 -9.51
CA ASN A 59 27.63 -17.40 -10.02
C ASN A 59 26.18 -17.46 -9.51
N ILE A 60 25.80 -16.44 -8.72
CA ILE A 60 24.46 -16.38 -8.11
C ILE A 60 23.33 -16.21 -9.15
N TYR A 61 23.63 -15.68 -10.33
CA TYR A 61 22.64 -15.42 -11.38
C TYR A 61 22.33 -16.64 -12.25
N THR A 62 23.25 -17.61 -12.35
CA THR A 62 23.10 -18.75 -13.27
C THR A 62 22.83 -20.08 -12.56
N GLU A 63 23.51 -20.39 -11.46
CA GLU A 63 23.44 -21.74 -10.84
C GLU A 63 22.21 -21.94 -9.97
N LYS A 64 21.77 -20.91 -9.24
CA LYS A 64 20.70 -21.00 -8.23
C LYS A 64 19.47 -20.14 -8.58
N GLY A 65 19.54 -19.44 -9.72
CA GLY A 65 18.43 -18.72 -10.32
C GLY A 65 18.03 -17.41 -9.64
N ILE A 66 17.03 -16.75 -10.24
CA ILE A 66 16.53 -15.41 -9.87
C ILE A 66 16.07 -15.32 -8.40
N LYS A 67 15.57 -16.43 -7.83
CA LYS A 67 15.05 -16.50 -6.47
C LYS A 67 16.10 -16.19 -5.40
N TYR A 68 17.34 -16.66 -5.56
CA TYR A 68 18.42 -16.43 -4.59
C TYR A 68 18.84 -14.95 -4.55
N VAL A 69 18.94 -14.33 -5.73
CA VAL A 69 19.23 -12.91 -5.87
C VAL A 69 18.16 -12.08 -5.17
N HIS A 70 16.89 -12.39 -5.40
CA HIS A 70 15.78 -11.70 -4.76
C HIS A 70 15.85 -11.78 -3.23
N HIS A 71 16.02 -12.97 -2.63
CA HIS A 71 16.09 -13.08 -1.17
C HIS A 71 17.31 -12.36 -0.57
N LEU A 72 18.46 -12.35 -1.27
CA LEU A 72 19.64 -11.60 -0.84
C LEU A 72 19.37 -10.09 -0.83
N GLU A 73 18.82 -9.56 -1.93
CA GLU A 73 18.47 -8.14 -2.03
C GLU A 73 17.46 -7.73 -0.96
N THR A 74 16.41 -8.54 -0.78
CA THR A 74 15.36 -8.29 0.19
C THR A 74 15.91 -8.30 1.63
N ALA A 75 16.83 -9.21 1.95
CA ALA A 75 17.50 -9.25 3.25
C ALA A 75 18.36 -8.00 3.50
N ILE A 76 19.16 -7.57 2.51
CA ILE A 76 19.99 -6.36 2.62
C ILE A 76 19.10 -5.12 2.73
N LYS A 77 18.03 -5.05 1.94
CA LYS A 77 17.07 -3.96 1.93
C LYS A 77 16.34 -3.83 3.28
N ALA A 78 15.89 -4.95 3.85
CA ALA A 78 15.32 -5.00 5.20
C ALA A 78 16.32 -4.51 6.27
N GLN A 79 17.61 -4.87 6.14
CA GLN A 79 18.66 -4.41 7.05
C GLN A 79 18.95 -2.91 6.92
N ALA A 80 19.09 -2.41 5.69
CA ALA A 80 19.68 -1.10 5.40
C ALA A 80 18.66 0.04 5.27
N ILE A 81 17.41 -0.25 4.91
CA ILE A 81 16.39 0.78 4.63
C ILE A 81 15.33 0.87 5.73
N PHE A 82 14.92 -0.27 6.29
CA PHE A 82 13.81 -0.33 7.24
C PHE A 82 14.31 -0.26 8.67
N GLU A 83 13.96 0.81 9.36
CA GLU A 83 14.37 1.11 10.73
C GLU A 83 13.26 0.75 11.73
N LYS A 84 13.67 0.05 12.80
CA LYS A 84 12.80 -0.22 13.95
C LYS A 84 12.43 1.07 14.65
N ASP A 85 11.20 1.14 15.15
CA ASP A 85 10.57 2.30 15.80
C ASP A 85 10.31 3.50 14.88
N LYS A 86 10.53 3.34 13.57
CA LYS A 86 10.24 4.37 12.57
C LYS A 86 9.39 3.84 11.42
N ASP A 87 9.87 2.80 10.72
CA ASP A 87 9.11 2.15 9.65
C ASP A 87 8.23 1.01 10.20
N TYR A 88 8.60 0.45 11.34
CA TYR A 88 7.91 -0.67 11.97
C TYR A 88 8.21 -0.78 13.46
N VAL A 89 7.36 -1.49 14.20
CA VAL A 89 7.61 -1.88 15.60
C VAL A 89 7.46 -3.38 15.75
N VAL A 90 8.12 -3.95 16.77
CA VAL A 90 7.91 -5.35 17.14
C VAL A 90 7.05 -5.38 18.40
N LYS A 91 5.87 -5.99 18.33
CA LYS A 91 4.96 -6.17 19.47
C LYS A 91 4.45 -7.60 19.51
N GLU A 92 4.43 -8.19 20.70
CA GLU A 92 3.92 -9.55 20.93
C GLU A 92 4.60 -10.63 20.04
N GLY A 93 5.84 -10.39 19.61
CA GLY A 93 6.56 -11.28 18.71
C GLY A 93 6.17 -11.16 17.24
N GLU A 94 5.45 -10.11 16.85
CA GLU A 94 5.07 -9.80 15.46
C GLU A 94 5.63 -8.44 15.01
N VAL A 95 5.97 -8.34 13.73
CA VAL A 95 6.36 -7.08 13.09
C VAL A 95 5.11 -6.33 12.63
N ILE A 96 4.91 -5.11 13.12
CA ILE A 96 3.77 -4.27 12.76
C ILE A 96 4.27 -3.03 12.02
N ILE A 97 3.73 -2.81 10.82
CA ILE A 97 4.05 -1.65 9.98
C ILE A 97 3.62 -0.37 10.69
N VAL A 98 4.52 0.61 10.71
CA VAL A 98 4.21 1.98 11.11
C VAL A 98 3.97 2.78 9.84
N ASP A 99 2.82 3.44 9.75
CA ASP A 99 2.54 4.38 8.68
C ASP A 99 3.49 5.59 8.78
N PRO A 100 4.30 5.89 7.75
CA PRO A 100 5.31 6.94 7.85
C PRO A 100 4.73 8.36 7.98
N PHE A 101 3.48 8.58 7.56
CA PHE A 101 2.83 9.89 7.64
C PHE A 101 2.01 10.07 8.91
N THR A 102 1.58 8.96 9.52
CA THR A 102 0.67 9.03 10.64
C THR A 102 1.19 8.30 11.87
N GLY A 103 2.37 7.70 11.89
CA GLY A 103 2.87 6.93 13.04
C GLY A 103 1.92 5.81 13.51
N ARG A 104 0.91 5.45 12.70
CA ARG A 104 -0.09 4.44 13.06
C ARG A 104 0.48 3.07 12.89
N LEU A 105 0.22 2.22 13.86
CA LEU A 105 0.35 0.79 13.69
C LEU A 105 -0.71 0.31 12.69
N GLN A 106 -0.28 -0.43 11.68
CA GLN A 106 -1.16 -1.04 10.67
C GLN A 106 -1.16 -2.57 10.89
N PRO A 107 -1.82 -3.06 11.95
CA PRO A 107 -1.88 -4.49 12.24
C PRO A 107 -2.58 -5.23 11.09
N GLY A 108 -2.05 -6.40 10.75
CA GLY A 108 -2.50 -7.20 9.61
C GLY A 108 -1.99 -6.73 8.25
N ARG A 109 -1.34 -5.56 8.14
CA ARG A 109 -0.67 -5.14 6.90
C ARG A 109 0.74 -5.73 6.85
N ARG A 110 1.12 -6.29 5.70
CA ARG A 110 2.46 -6.84 5.45
C ARG A 110 3.09 -6.13 4.25
N TRP A 111 4.43 -6.02 4.22
CA TRP A 111 5.13 -5.61 3.01
C TRP A 111 5.17 -6.78 2.03
N SER A 112 5.03 -6.46 0.74
CA SER A 112 5.11 -7.43 -0.35
C SER A 112 6.56 -7.81 -0.68
N GLU A 113 6.75 -8.69 -1.66
CA GLU A 113 8.07 -9.05 -2.21
C GLU A 113 9.04 -9.62 -1.16
N GLY A 114 8.51 -10.37 -0.18
CA GLY A 114 9.32 -10.99 0.88
C GLY A 114 9.95 -10.02 1.89
N ILE A 115 9.71 -8.71 1.77
CA ILE A 115 10.30 -7.70 2.65
C ILE A 115 9.88 -7.90 4.10
N HIS A 116 8.60 -8.25 4.32
CA HIS A 116 8.09 -8.46 5.67
C HIS A 116 8.76 -9.65 6.34
N GLN A 117 8.90 -10.77 5.63
CA GLN A 117 9.59 -11.96 6.09
C GLN A 117 11.09 -11.70 6.33
N ALA A 118 11.73 -10.89 5.49
CA ALA A 118 13.12 -10.48 5.72
C ALA A 118 13.28 -9.60 6.98
N ILE A 119 12.29 -8.75 7.29
CA ILE A 119 12.27 -7.98 8.55
C ILE A 119 11.97 -8.89 9.74
N GLU A 120 11.06 -9.86 9.59
CA GLU A 120 10.78 -10.87 10.61
C GLU A 120 12.05 -11.67 10.94
N ALA A 121 12.80 -12.09 9.92
CA ALA A 121 14.10 -12.75 10.07
C ALA A 121 15.16 -11.83 10.71
N LYS A 122 15.17 -10.53 10.34
CA LYS A 122 16.07 -9.53 10.91
C LYS A 122 15.88 -9.35 12.41
N GLU A 123 14.63 -9.33 12.86
CA GLU A 123 14.26 -9.12 14.26
C GLU A 123 14.20 -10.42 15.07
N GLY A 124 14.41 -11.57 14.43
CA GLY A 124 14.38 -12.88 15.07
C GLY A 124 13.00 -13.28 15.58
N VAL A 125 11.94 -12.76 14.95
CA VAL A 125 10.56 -13.15 15.26
C VAL A 125 10.13 -14.34 14.41
N LYS A 126 8.98 -14.95 14.74
CA LYS A 126 8.41 -16.03 13.94
C LYS A 126 8.16 -15.52 12.52
N ILE A 127 8.77 -16.18 11.54
CA ILE A 127 8.56 -15.87 10.13
C ILE A 127 7.25 -16.51 9.72
N GLU A 128 6.28 -15.69 9.34
CA GLU A 128 5.02 -16.21 8.83
C GLU A 128 5.17 -16.52 7.34
N LYS A 129 4.39 -17.49 6.85
CA LYS A 129 4.47 -17.97 5.47
C LYS A 129 4.39 -16.81 4.47
N GLU A 130 5.14 -16.93 3.37
CA GLU A 130 5.05 -15.97 2.29
C GLU A 130 3.62 -15.82 1.79
N THR A 131 3.29 -14.61 1.37
CA THR A 131 2.03 -14.33 0.70
C THR A 131 2.32 -14.20 -0.79
N ARG A 132 1.80 -15.11 -1.61
CA ARG A 132 1.90 -15.05 -3.08
C ARG A 132 0.84 -14.09 -3.63
N SER A 133 1.21 -13.26 -4.61
CA SER A 133 0.27 -12.39 -5.31
C SER A 133 -0.72 -13.22 -6.13
N SER A 134 -1.99 -13.24 -5.72
CA SER A 134 -3.09 -13.87 -6.48
C SER A 134 -3.69 -12.93 -7.51
N GLY A 135 -3.45 -11.63 -7.38
CA GLY A 135 -3.89 -10.62 -8.33
C GLY A 135 -3.30 -9.26 -7.97
N SER A 136 -2.85 -8.54 -8.99
CA SER A 136 -2.31 -7.19 -8.85
C SER A 136 -2.86 -6.30 -9.97
N ILE A 137 -3.17 -5.03 -9.67
CA ILE A 137 -3.54 -4.01 -10.65
C ILE A 137 -3.20 -2.61 -10.15
N THR A 138 -2.69 -1.74 -11.02
CA THR A 138 -2.50 -0.32 -10.66
C THR A 138 -3.82 0.45 -10.65
N PHE A 139 -3.93 1.52 -9.86
CA PHE A 139 -5.09 2.42 -9.94
C PHE A 139 -5.28 3.00 -11.34
N GLN A 140 -4.18 3.27 -12.03
CA GLN A 140 -4.15 3.74 -13.41
C GLN A 140 -4.91 2.78 -14.34
N ASN A 141 -4.52 1.50 -14.37
CA ASN A 141 -5.19 0.52 -15.22
C ASN A 141 -6.58 0.11 -14.70
N TYR A 142 -6.80 0.12 -13.39
CA TYR A 142 -8.12 -0.14 -12.82
C TYR A 142 -9.16 0.89 -13.28
N PHE A 143 -8.86 2.19 -13.19
CA PHE A 143 -9.80 3.24 -13.62
C PHE A 143 -9.98 3.29 -15.13
N ARG A 144 -9.01 2.83 -15.93
CA ARG A 144 -9.13 2.71 -17.39
C ARG A 144 -10.20 1.70 -17.85
N PHE A 145 -10.65 0.79 -16.97
CA PHE A 145 -11.75 -0.12 -17.31
C PHE A 145 -13.13 0.56 -17.34
N TYR A 146 -13.28 1.72 -16.73
CA TYR A 146 -14.56 2.42 -16.72
C TYR A 146 -14.84 3.01 -18.10
N LYS A 147 -16.02 2.67 -18.65
CA LYS A 147 -16.50 3.22 -19.93
C LYS A 147 -16.56 4.75 -19.94
N LYS A 148 -16.86 5.35 -18.78
CA LYS A 148 -16.86 6.79 -18.55
C LYS A 148 -16.18 7.08 -17.22
N LEU A 149 -15.20 7.97 -17.25
CA LEU A 149 -14.44 8.39 -16.08
C LEU A 149 -14.57 9.91 -15.93
N SER A 150 -14.78 10.38 -14.70
CA SER A 150 -14.77 11.79 -14.34
C SER A 150 -14.33 11.95 -12.89
N GLY A 151 -13.87 13.14 -12.51
CA GLY A 151 -13.42 13.42 -11.16
C GLY A 151 -13.53 14.90 -10.82
N MET A 152 -13.48 15.21 -9.52
CA MET A 152 -13.49 16.57 -9.01
C MET A 152 -12.44 16.74 -7.91
N THR A 153 -11.73 17.86 -7.93
CA THR A 153 -10.76 18.23 -6.91
C THR A 153 -10.44 19.71 -7.01
N GLY A 154 -10.02 20.33 -5.90
CA GLY A 154 -9.63 21.74 -5.88
C GLY A 154 -8.22 22.02 -6.44
N THR A 155 -7.42 21.00 -6.74
CA THR A 155 -5.99 21.17 -7.09
C THR A 155 -5.55 20.25 -8.24
N ALA A 156 -6.35 20.10 -9.30
CA ALA A 156 -6.02 19.23 -10.45
C ALA A 156 -5.12 19.91 -11.49
N GLU A 157 -5.16 21.24 -11.60
CA GLU A 157 -4.52 21.99 -12.70
C GLU A 157 -3.02 21.69 -12.84
N THR A 158 -2.31 21.63 -11.70
CA THR A 158 -0.87 21.31 -11.68
C THR A 158 -0.52 19.91 -12.21
N SER A 159 -1.51 19.01 -12.29
CA SER A 159 -1.34 17.63 -12.74
C SER A 159 -2.17 17.33 -13.99
N ALA A 160 -2.62 18.36 -14.72
CA ALA A 160 -3.47 18.21 -15.89
C ALA A 160 -2.83 17.35 -17.00
N GLU A 161 -1.53 17.51 -17.23
CA GLU A 161 -0.81 16.70 -18.22
C GLU A 161 -0.79 15.21 -17.85
N GLU A 162 -0.62 14.88 -16.57
CA GLU A 162 -0.67 13.49 -16.07
C GLU A 162 -2.09 12.92 -16.24
N PHE A 163 -3.13 13.68 -15.91
CA PHE A 163 -4.52 13.26 -16.10
C PHE A 163 -4.86 12.99 -17.56
N LEU A 164 -4.41 13.84 -18.48
CA LEU A 164 -4.63 13.67 -19.90
C LEU A 164 -3.87 12.44 -20.44
N LYS A 165 -2.57 12.32 -20.14
CA LYS A 165 -1.74 11.22 -20.64
C LYS A 165 -2.14 9.85 -20.09
N VAL A 166 -2.48 9.78 -18.81
CA VAL A 166 -2.77 8.50 -18.14
C VAL A 166 -4.23 8.10 -18.33
N TYR A 167 -5.16 9.03 -18.16
CA TYR A 167 -6.59 8.74 -18.09
C TYR A 167 -7.41 9.32 -19.26
N GLY A 168 -6.81 10.12 -20.14
CA GLY A 168 -7.56 10.85 -21.18
C GLY A 168 -8.51 11.89 -20.59
N LEU A 169 -8.20 12.43 -19.41
CA LEU A 169 -9.05 13.39 -18.71
C LEU A 169 -8.53 14.82 -18.86
N ASP A 170 -9.38 15.69 -19.41
CA ASP A 170 -9.15 17.12 -19.40
C ASP A 170 -9.43 17.72 -18.02
N VAL A 171 -8.63 18.71 -17.63
CA VAL A 171 -8.85 19.48 -16.40
C VAL A 171 -9.47 20.83 -16.74
N ILE A 172 -10.70 21.03 -16.27
CA ILE A 172 -11.43 22.28 -16.44
C ILE A 172 -11.48 23.01 -15.09
N VAL A 173 -10.94 24.23 -15.06
CA VAL A 173 -10.98 25.08 -13.87
C VAL A 173 -12.33 25.80 -13.80
N ILE A 174 -13.15 25.43 -12.81
CA ILE A 174 -14.45 26.08 -12.57
C ILE A 174 -14.23 27.34 -11.72
N PRO A 175 -14.76 28.51 -12.14
CA PRO A 175 -14.70 29.72 -11.33
C PRO A 175 -15.34 29.53 -9.95
N THR A 176 -14.76 30.16 -8.93
CA THR A 176 -15.32 30.14 -7.58
C THR A 176 -16.62 30.93 -7.50
N ASN A 177 -17.58 30.46 -6.68
CA ASN A 177 -18.86 31.14 -6.46
C ASN A 177 -18.72 32.60 -5.98
N ARG A 178 -17.71 32.86 -5.14
CA ARG A 178 -17.35 34.20 -4.65
C ARG A 178 -15.85 34.41 -4.80
N PRO A 179 -15.38 35.65 -5.02
CA PRO A 179 -13.95 35.94 -5.11
C PRO A 179 -13.20 35.51 -3.85
N ILE A 180 -12.02 34.93 -4.03
CA ILE A 180 -11.13 34.57 -2.93
C ILE A 180 -10.48 35.85 -2.40
N VAL A 181 -10.65 36.13 -1.10
CA VAL A 181 -10.04 37.28 -0.40
C VAL A 181 -9.00 36.84 0.64
N ARG A 182 -8.66 35.55 0.66
CA ARG A 182 -7.66 34.97 1.56
C ARG A 182 -6.28 35.55 1.28
N LYS A 183 -5.53 35.84 2.34
CA LYS A 183 -4.13 36.27 2.25
C LYS A 183 -3.20 35.08 2.47
N ASP A 184 -2.46 34.71 1.44
CA ASP A 184 -1.44 33.67 1.54
C ASP A 184 -0.08 34.34 1.77
N HIS A 185 0.45 34.24 2.99
CA HIS A 185 1.73 34.81 3.38
C HIS A 185 2.90 33.96 2.89
N ASN A 186 4.07 34.60 2.77
CA ASN A 186 5.32 33.90 2.47
C ASN A 186 5.76 33.00 3.63
N ASP A 187 6.57 32.01 3.29
CA ASP A 187 7.14 31.07 4.26
C ASP A 187 8.11 31.78 5.21
N LEU A 188 8.03 31.43 6.49
CA LEU A 188 9.00 31.80 7.51
C LEU A 188 9.99 30.66 7.68
N ILE A 189 11.28 30.96 7.51
CA ILE A 189 12.34 29.93 7.49
C ILE A 189 13.18 30.00 8.77
N PHE A 190 13.37 28.87 9.43
CA PHE A 190 14.11 28.72 10.69
C PHE A 190 15.40 27.92 10.50
N GLN A 191 16.38 28.16 11.39
CA GLN A 191 17.78 27.74 11.20
C GLN A 191 18.14 26.34 11.71
N THR A 192 17.74 25.92 12.92
CA THR A 192 18.30 24.72 13.58
C THR A 192 17.38 23.98 14.54
N GLU A 193 17.62 22.66 14.61
CA GLU A 193 17.55 21.72 15.73
C GLU A 193 18.96 21.12 15.96
N LYS A 194 19.78 21.83 16.75
CA LYS A 194 20.79 21.22 17.65
C LYS A 194 21.50 22.33 18.42
N GLY A 195 21.08 22.55 19.66
CA GLY A 195 21.90 23.19 20.67
C GLY A 195 22.44 22.10 21.58
N LYS A 196 23.76 21.95 21.66
CA LYS A 196 24.44 21.03 22.59
C LYS A 196 24.38 21.59 24.01
N PHE A 197 23.19 21.78 24.58
CA PHE A 197 23.01 22.15 25.98
C PHE A 197 21.68 21.59 26.47
N GLU A 198 21.78 20.71 27.47
CA GLU A 198 20.72 20.17 28.33
C GLU A 198 19.41 19.83 27.62
N ALA A 199 19.29 18.55 27.26
CA ALA A 199 18.03 17.86 27.09
C ALA A 199 17.19 18.03 28.37
N ILE A 200 16.43 19.11 28.47
CA ILE A 200 15.25 19.14 29.31
C ILE A 200 14.28 18.21 28.59
N ALA A 201 14.35 16.94 28.96
CA ALA A 201 13.43 15.91 28.51
C ALA A 201 12.01 16.37 28.85
N ILE A 202 11.30 16.94 27.86
CA ILE A 202 9.84 16.99 27.93
C ILE A 202 9.39 15.55 27.69
N LYS A 203 9.31 14.79 28.77
CA LYS A 203 8.86 13.39 28.76
C LYS A 203 7.37 13.40 28.48
N VAL A 204 6.97 13.25 27.22
CA VAL A 204 5.58 13.01 26.83
C VAL A 204 5.44 11.51 26.53
N ASN A 205 4.75 10.77 27.40
CA ASN A 205 4.44 9.35 27.21
C ASN A 205 5.65 8.48 26.77
N ASP A 206 6.75 8.52 27.54
CA ASP A 206 7.98 7.72 27.36
C ASP A 206 8.80 7.96 26.07
N LEU A 207 8.49 8.99 25.27
CA LEU A 207 9.26 9.38 24.09
C LEU A 207 10.23 10.54 24.40
N ILE A 208 11.48 10.41 23.95
CA ILE A 208 12.51 11.47 24.03
C ILE A 208 12.53 12.20 22.69
N PHE A 209 12.07 13.46 22.67
CA PHE A 209 12.17 14.32 21.51
C PHE A 209 13.49 15.11 21.57
N GLN A 210 14.30 15.00 20.51
CA GLN A 210 15.36 15.98 20.22
C GLN A 210 14.67 17.26 19.69
N THR A 211 15.24 18.47 19.88
CA THR A 211 14.44 19.73 19.88
C THR A 211 14.66 20.75 18.74
N GLU A 212 13.65 20.90 17.86
CA GLU A 212 13.38 21.99 16.90
C GLU A 212 12.85 23.23 17.66
N LYS A 213 13.58 23.62 18.72
CA LYS A 213 13.08 24.53 19.75
C LYS A 213 12.60 25.88 19.18
N GLY A 214 13.40 26.53 18.34
CA GLY A 214 13.07 27.86 17.78
C GLY A 214 11.82 27.87 16.90
N LYS A 215 11.62 26.86 16.04
CA LYS A 215 10.47 26.77 15.12
C LYS A 215 9.17 26.55 15.91
N PHE A 216 9.13 25.54 16.78
CA PHE A 216 7.91 25.22 17.54
C PHE A 216 7.57 26.29 18.59
N GLU A 217 8.57 26.93 19.20
CA GLU A 217 8.34 28.09 20.07
C GLU A 217 7.75 29.28 19.30
N ALA A 218 8.28 29.59 18.12
CA ALA A 218 7.74 30.67 17.28
C ALA A 218 6.29 30.37 16.85
N ILE A 219 6.00 29.12 16.48
CA ILE A 219 4.62 28.67 16.19
C ILE A 219 3.73 28.85 17.41
N ALA A 220 4.15 28.36 18.60
CA ALA A 220 3.34 28.45 19.81
C ALA A 220 3.07 29.90 20.23
N LYS A 221 4.08 30.79 20.16
CA LYS A 221 3.92 32.24 20.38
C LYS A 221 2.92 32.86 19.41
N LYS A 222 3.01 32.53 18.11
CA LYS A 222 2.08 33.05 17.11
C LYS A 222 0.65 32.55 17.34
N VAL A 223 0.49 31.28 17.64
CA VAL A 223 -0.83 30.67 17.90
C VAL A 223 -1.45 31.29 19.16
N LYS A 224 -0.66 31.57 20.20
CA LYS A 224 -1.13 32.27 21.40
C LYS A 224 -1.63 33.69 21.09
N GLU A 225 -0.91 34.43 20.26
CA GLU A 225 -1.34 35.77 19.80
C GLU A 225 -2.69 35.69 19.07
N LEU A 226 -2.85 34.73 18.15
CA LEU A 226 -4.09 34.50 17.39
C LEU A 226 -5.24 34.08 18.31
N ASN A 227 -5.00 33.11 19.19
CA ASN A 227 -5.96 32.60 20.15
C ASN A 227 -6.45 33.69 21.11
N THR A 228 -5.56 34.56 21.60
CA THR A 228 -5.91 35.69 22.48
C THR A 228 -6.80 36.71 21.77
N ARG A 229 -6.60 36.93 20.46
CA ARG A 229 -7.48 37.75 19.62
C ARG A 229 -8.81 37.07 19.29
N GLY A 230 -8.92 35.76 19.55
CA GLY A 230 -10.11 34.96 19.27
C GLY A 230 -10.17 34.43 17.84
N GLU A 231 -9.09 34.50 17.08
CA GLU A 231 -8.99 33.92 15.74
C GLU A 231 -8.88 32.38 15.84
N PRO A 232 -9.68 31.60 15.07
CA PRO A 232 -9.48 30.17 14.96
C PRO A 232 -8.22 29.83 14.16
N VAL A 233 -7.52 28.79 14.59
CA VAL A 233 -6.26 28.34 13.99
C VAL A 233 -6.33 26.85 13.66
N LEU A 234 -6.05 26.51 12.40
CA LEU A 234 -5.80 25.15 11.96
C LEU A 234 -4.31 24.97 11.67
N ILE A 235 -3.67 24.04 12.38
CA ILE A 235 -2.26 23.74 12.24
C ILE A 235 -2.09 22.39 11.55
N GLY A 236 -1.47 22.38 10.37
CA GLY A 236 -1.18 21.18 9.59
C GLY A 236 0.24 20.69 9.84
N THR A 237 0.38 19.44 10.29
CA THR A 237 1.67 18.76 10.45
C THR A 237 1.73 17.48 9.59
N ILE A 238 2.96 17.01 9.34
CA ILE A 238 3.19 15.81 8.52
C ILE A 238 3.20 14.50 9.32
N SER A 239 3.30 14.53 10.65
CA SER A 239 3.42 13.31 11.48
C SER A 239 2.73 13.46 12.85
N ILE A 240 2.32 12.32 13.44
CA ILE A 240 1.74 12.31 14.80
C ILE A 240 2.76 12.77 15.85
N GLU A 241 4.03 12.39 15.70
CA GLU A 241 5.09 12.78 16.62
C GLU A 241 5.20 14.31 16.73
N LYS A 242 5.16 15.00 15.58
CA LYS A 242 5.18 16.47 15.54
C LYS A 242 3.90 17.10 16.09
N ASN A 243 2.75 16.43 16.00
CA ASN A 243 1.53 16.87 16.69
C ASN A 243 1.68 16.86 18.21
N GLU A 244 2.18 15.75 18.78
CA GLU A 244 2.37 15.61 20.23
C GLU A 244 3.43 16.59 20.74
N LEU A 245 4.53 16.78 19.98
CA LEU A 245 5.55 17.76 20.29
C LEU A 245 5.00 19.19 20.30
N LEU A 246 4.30 19.60 19.23
CA LEU A 246 3.66 20.93 19.16
C LEU A 246 2.61 21.12 20.25
N SER A 247 1.85 20.07 20.58
CA SER A 247 0.90 20.09 21.70
C SER A 247 1.57 20.44 23.03
N ALA A 248 2.75 19.90 23.29
CA ALA A 248 3.50 20.22 24.50
C ALA A 248 3.88 21.70 24.57
N TYR A 249 4.38 22.29 23.48
CA TYR A 249 4.69 23.72 23.40
C TYR A 249 3.45 24.60 23.58
N LEU A 250 2.32 24.23 22.97
CA LEU A 250 1.06 24.97 23.13
C LEU A 250 0.51 24.89 24.56
N LYS A 251 0.64 23.73 25.24
CA LYS A 251 0.28 23.59 26.67
C LYS A 251 1.14 24.48 27.55
N GLN A 252 2.46 24.53 27.29
CA GLN A 252 3.38 25.39 28.02
C GLN A 252 3.04 26.88 27.86
N GLU A 253 2.59 27.29 26.67
CA GLU A 253 2.12 28.64 26.40
C GLU A 253 0.72 28.96 26.93
N GLY A 254 0.00 27.96 27.44
CA GLY A 254 -1.35 28.08 28.00
C GLY A 254 -2.46 28.12 26.96
N VAL A 255 -2.24 27.60 25.75
CA VAL A 255 -3.21 27.62 24.64
C VAL A 255 -4.04 26.34 24.63
N PRO A 256 -5.38 26.40 24.84
CA PRO A 256 -6.26 25.26 24.68
C PRO A 256 -6.33 24.82 23.21
N HIS A 257 -6.13 23.53 22.94
CA HIS A 257 -6.13 22.99 21.58
C HIS A 257 -6.61 21.54 21.53
N VAL A 258 -6.96 21.09 20.33
CA VAL A 258 -7.36 19.71 20.04
C VAL A 258 -6.44 19.10 19.00
N ILE A 259 -6.07 17.83 19.18
CA ILE A 259 -5.21 17.08 18.26
C ILE A 259 -6.05 16.08 17.46
N LEU A 260 -5.80 16.02 16.15
CA LEU A 260 -6.43 15.10 15.22
C LEU A 260 -5.37 14.27 14.51
N ASN A 261 -5.41 12.99 14.80
CA ASN A 261 -4.36 12.04 14.43
C ASN A 261 -4.81 11.09 13.30
N ALA A 262 -5.98 11.31 12.70
CA ALA A 262 -6.69 10.49 11.69
C ALA A 262 -7.39 9.22 12.24
N LYS A 263 -7.45 8.97 13.57
CA LYS A 263 -7.67 7.63 14.19
C LYS A 263 -9.12 7.19 14.13
N ASN A 264 -10.03 8.14 14.24
CA ASN A 264 -11.47 7.89 14.15
C ASN A 264 -12.09 8.96 13.26
N HIS A 265 -12.36 8.60 12.01
CA HIS A 265 -12.79 9.56 10.98
C HIS A 265 -14.11 10.28 11.32
N GLU A 266 -15.06 9.61 11.99
CA GLU A 266 -16.35 10.20 12.34
C GLU A 266 -16.20 11.24 13.45
N LYS A 267 -15.58 10.87 14.58
CA LYS A 267 -15.37 11.79 15.72
C LYS A 267 -14.46 12.96 15.37
N GLU A 268 -13.40 12.71 14.61
CA GLU A 268 -12.51 13.79 14.16
C GLU A 268 -13.21 14.73 13.19
N GLY A 269 -14.19 14.21 12.45
CA GLY A 269 -14.99 15.01 11.56
C GLY A 269 -15.88 16.00 12.29
N GLU A 270 -16.50 15.57 13.38
CA GLU A 270 -17.27 16.46 14.27
C GLU A 270 -16.38 17.57 14.84
N ILE A 271 -15.15 17.24 15.25
CA ILE A 271 -14.20 18.22 15.80
C ILE A 271 -13.77 19.24 14.73
N ILE A 272 -13.39 18.78 13.53
CA ILE A 272 -13.00 19.66 12.41
C ILE A 272 -14.13 20.61 12.06
N ALA A 273 -15.37 20.13 12.06
CA ALA A 273 -16.54 20.98 11.78
C ALA A 273 -16.71 22.12 12.79
N GLN A 274 -16.13 22.00 14.00
CA GLN A 274 -16.11 23.05 15.02
C GLN A 274 -14.83 23.90 15.00
N ALA A 275 -13.84 23.59 14.16
CA ALA A 275 -12.54 24.28 14.16
C ALA A 275 -12.62 25.76 13.77
N GLY A 276 -13.73 26.22 13.18
CA GLY A 276 -13.97 27.61 12.82
C GLY A 276 -14.61 28.47 13.93
N LYS A 277 -14.78 27.94 15.15
CA LYS A 277 -15.29 28.70 16.31
C LYS A 277 -14.26 29.67 16.88
N ARG A 278 -14.70 30.73 17.55
CA ARG A 278 -13.82 31.71 18.19
C ARG A 278 -12.75 31.05 19.06
N GLY A 279 -11.50 31.39 18.80
CA GLY A 279 -10.33 30.92 19.54
C GLY A 279 -10.07 29.41 19.44
N ALA A 280 -10.75 28.66 18.58
CA ALA A 280 -10.50 27.24 18.43
C ALA A 280 -9.12 26.98 17.82
N VAL A 281 -8.29 26.17 18.48
CA VAL A 281 -6.99 25.74 17.95
C VAL A 281 -7.03 24.25 17.68
N THR A 282 -6.83 23.87 16.44
CA THR A 282 -6.89 22.47 15.99
C THR A 282 -5.58 22.09 15.30
N ILE A 283 -4.93 21.05 15.80
CA ILE A 283 -3.74 20.44 15.20
C ILE A 283 -4.19 19.21 14.41
N ALA A 284 -3.86 19.13 13.13
CA ALA A 284 -4.28 18.06 12.24
C ALA A 284 -3.10 17.50 11.45
N THR A 285 -3.02 16.17 11.35
CA THR A 285 -2.17 15.54 10.35
C THR A 285 -2.73 15.73 8.94
N ASN A 286 -1.90 15.54 7.91
CA ASN A 286 -2.24 15.67 6.47
C ASN A 286 -3.59 15.07 6.04
N MET A 287 -4.04 14.00 6.69
CA MET A 287 -5.27 13.27 6.33
C MET A 287 -6.46 13.54 7.25
N ALA A 288 -6.26 14.18 8.41
CA ALA A 288 -7.33 14.39 9.37
C ALA A 288 -8.35 15.42 8.87
N GLY A 289 -9.64 15.11 9.01
CA GLY A 289 -10.74 15.99 8.59
C GLY A 289 -10.85 16.28 7.09
N ARG A 290 -10.31 15.41 6.23
CA ARG A 290 -10.53 15.50 4.78
C ARG A 290 -12.01 15.30 4.44
N GLY A 291 -12.52 16.13 3.53
CA GLY A 291 -13.93 16.11 3.10
C GLY A 291 -14.88 16.93 3.98
N ILE A 292 -14.40 17.50 5.08
CA ILE A 292 -15.22 18.28 6.01
C ILE A 292 -14.90 19.76 5.88
N ASP A 293 -15.98 20.55 5.80
CA ASP A 293 -15.94 21.99 5.64
C ASP A 293 -15.74 22.68 6.99
N ILE A 294 -14.81 23.64 7.07
CA ILE A 294 -14.57 24.44 8.27
C ILE A 294 -15.28 25.77 8.05
N LYS A 295 -16.48 25.87 8.61
CA LYS A 295 -17.30 27.09 8.54
C LYS A 295 -16.94 28.00 9.71
N LEU A 296 -16.78 29.29 9.44
CA LEU A 296 -16.59 30.27 10.51
C LEU A 296 -17.83 30.28 11.44
N GLY A 297 -17.60 30.35 12.75
CA GLY A 297 -18.65 30.22 13.76
C GLY A 297 -19.10 28.78 14.08
N GLY A 298 -18.47 27.77 13.46
CA GLY A 298 -18.73 26.36 13.70
C GLY A 298 -19.88 25.76 12.86
N ASN A 299 -20.27 24.54 13.19
CA ASN A 299 -21.34 23.81 12.49
C ASN A 299 -22.38 23.25 13.49
N PRO A 300 -23.66 23.67 13.45
CA PRO A 300 -24.23 24.69 12.57
C PRO A 300 -23.63 26.08 12.86
N ILE A 301 -23.72 26.97 11.86
CA ILE A 301 -23.17 28.33 11.96
C ILE A 301 -23.95 29.11 13.03
N ILE A 302 -23.25 29.57 14.06
CA ILE A 302 -23.76 30.55 15.02
C ILE A 302 -23.43 31.94 14.47
N LYS A 303 -24.46 32.78 14.24
CA LYS A 303 -24.31 34.04 13.50
C LYS A 303 -23.39 35.03 14.22
N GLU A 304 -23.51 35.13 15.53
CA GLU A 304 -22.71 36.01 16.38
C GLU A 304 -21.23 35.60 16.35
N GLU A 305 -20.95 34.30 16.43
CA GLU A 305 -19.62 33.73 16.31
C GLU A 305 -19.04 33.92 14.90
N TYR A 306 -19.85 33.73 13.86
CA TYR A 306 -19.45 33.95 12.47
C TYR A 306 -19.01 35.39 12.23
N GLU A 307 -19.82 36.37 12.63
CA GLU A 307 -19.48 37.79 12.46
C GLU A 307 -18.26 38.18 13.30
N PHE A 308 -18.13 37.66 14.52
CA PHE A 308 -16.93 37.89 15.34
C PHE A 308 -15.67 37.35 14.64
N VAL A 309 -15.67 36.06 14.29
CA VAL A 309 -14.53 35.39 13.65
C VAL A 309 -14.16 36.07 12.34
N LYS A 310 -15.16 36.49 11.55
CA LYS A 310 -14.96 37.25 10.32
C LYS A 310 -14.31 38.61 10.59
N SER A 311 -14.72 39.31 11.65
CA SER A 311 -14.17 40.63 12.01
C SER A 311 -12.70 40.59 12.45
N VAL A 312 -12.28 39.47 13.05
CA VAL A 312 -10.90 39.29 13.52
C VAL A 312 -9.97 38.71 12.44
N GLY A 313 -10.46 38.39 11.24
CA GLY A 313 -9.63 37.95 10.12
C GLY A 313 -9.94 36.57 9.57
N GLY A 314 -10.89 35.84 10.16
CA GLY A 314 -11.32 34.52 9.72
C GLY A 314 -10.43 33.38 10.20
N LEU A 315 -10.38 32.28 9.44
CA LEU A 315 -9.57 31.10 9.79
C LEU A 315 -8.11 31.32 9.41
N PHE A 316 -7.21 31.20 10.39
CA PHE A 316 -5.77 31.15 10.15
C PHE A 316 -5.31 29.70 9.93
N VAL A 317 -4.65 29.44 8.81
CA VAL A 317 -4.07 28.12 8.51
C VAL A 317 -2.55 28.18 8.58
N LEU A 318 -1.96 27.38 9.45
CA LEU A 318 -0.52 27.29 9.66
C LEU A 318 -0.01 25.93 9.19
N GLY A 319 0.94 25.90 8.26
CA GLY A 319 1.70 24.69 7.92
C GLY A 319 3.00 24.65 8.72
N THR A 320 3.30 23.55 9.40
CA THR A 320 4.55 23.42 10.19
C THR A 320 5.75 23.01 9.35
N GLU A 321 5.50 22.54 8.13
CA GLU A 321 6.47 22.10 7.13
C GLU A 321 5.82 22.14 5.73
N ARG A 322 6.66 22.04 4.72
CA ARG A 322 6.23 21.91 3.32
C ARG A 322 6.06 20.45 2.94
N HIS A 323 4.96 20.13 2.27
CA HIS A 323 4.69 18.76 1.82
C HIS A 323 5.54 18.40 0.60
N GLU A 324 5.59 17.11 0.30
CA GLU A 324 6.24 16.57 -0.91
C GLU A 324 5.68 17.14 -2.22
N ALA A 325 4.44 17.64 -2.21
CA ALA A 325 3.80 18.22 -3.38
C ALA A 325 3.07 19.53 -3.05
N ARG A 326 3.24 20.53 -3.93
CA ARG A 326 2.61 21.86 -3.83
C ARG A 326 1.09 21.78 -3.79
N ARG A 327 0.51 20.78 -4.47
CA ARG A 327 -0.94 20.55 -4.44
C ARG A 327 -1.45 20.28 -3.02
N ILE A 328 -0.65 19.61 -2.18
CA ILE A 328 -1.05 19.25 -0.80
C ILE A 328 -0.98 20.48 0.09
N ASP A 329 0.07 21.29 -0.05
CA ASP A 329 0.15 22.60 0.63
C ASP A 329 -1.06 23.48 0.28
N ASN A 330 -1.44 23.53 -0.99
CA ASN A 330 -2.59 24.31 -1.44
C ASN A 330 -3.93 23.75 -0.95
N GLN A 331 -4.03 22.43 -0.71
CA GLN A 331 -5.21 21.84 -0.06
C GLN A 331 -5.31 22.27 1.40
N LEU A 332 -4.18 22.38 2.11
CA LEU A 332 -4.14 22.92 3.46
C LEU A 332 -4.56 24.41 3.45
N ARG A 333 -3.94 25.24 2.60
CA ARG A 333 -4.33 26.67 2.43
C ARG A 333 -5.82 26.82 2.08
N GLY A 334 -6.34 25.95 1.22
CA GLY A 334 -7.74 25.90 0.80
C GLY A 334 -8.75 25.50 1.89
N ARG A 335 -8.30 25.19 3.10
CA ARG A 335 -9.17 25.07 4.28
C ARG A 335 -9.65 26.44 4.76
N SER A 336 -8.93 27.51 4.46
CA SER A 336 -9.31 28.89 4.79
C SER A 336 -9.83 29.65 3.56
N GLY A 337 -10.58 30.73 3.83
CA GLY A 337 -11.09 31.66 2.83
C GLY A 337 -12.20 31.11 1.92
N ARG A 338 -13.05 30.22 2.46
CA ARG A 338 -14.14 29.60 1.70
C ARG A 338 -15.28 30.58 1.46
N GLN A 339 -15.94 30.49 0.30
CA GLN A 339 -17.10 31.33 -0.05
C GLN A 339 -16.86 32.85 0.16
N GLY A 340 -15.63 33.31 -0.11
CA GLY A 340 -15.24 34.72 0.04
C GLY A 340 -15.07 35.18 1.49
N ASP A 341 -15.01 34.26 2.45
CA ASP A 341 -14.65 34.58 3.82
C ASP A 341 -13.20 35.11 3.89
N PRO A 342 -12.89 36.01 4.84
CA PRO A 342 -11.52 36.38 5.14
C PRO A 342 -10.78 35.18 5.72
N GLY A 343 -9.46 35.21 5.60
CA GLY A 343 -8.60 34.17 6.12
C GLY A 343 -7.16 34.42 5.75
N GLU A 344 -6.26 33.79 6.50
CA GLU A 344 -4.83 33.92 6.30
C GLU A 344 -4.15 32.56 6.32
N THR A 345 -3.08 32.41 5.56
CA THR A 345 -2.28 31.17 5.56
C THR A 345 -0.80 31.48 5.64
N GLN A 346 -0.04 30.66 6.35
CA GLN A 346 1.41 30.82 6.47
C GLN A 346 2.09 29.48 6.74
N PHE A 347 3.28 29.27 6.15
CA PHE A 347 4.11 28.11 6.43
C PHE A 347 5.33 28.50 7.26
N TYR A 348 5.65 27.67 8.24
CA TYR A 348 6.85 27.76 9.07
C TYR A 348 7.70 26.58 8.65
N VAL A 349 8.92 26.81 8.17
CA VAL A 349 9.77 25.77 7.56
C VAL A 349 11.13 25.81 8.21
N SER A 350 11.77 24.66 8.43
CA SER A 350 13.17 24.57 8.82
C SER A 350 14.07 24.16 7.65
N LEU A 351 15.32 24.63 7.66
CA LEU A 351 16.34 24.09 6.76
C LEU A 351 16.60 22.59 6.99
N GLU A 352 16.24 22.06 8.17
CA GLU A 352 16.43 20.66 8.54
C GLU A 352 15.19 19.77 8.32
N ASP A 353 14.07 20.34 7.84
CA ASP A 353 12.88 19.56 7.50
C ASP A 353 13.23 18.48 6.45
N ASP A 354 12.53 17.35 6.46
CA ASP A 354 12.85 16.18 5.62
C ASP A 354 12.95 16.51 4.13
N LEU A 355 12.09 17.42 3.66
CA LEU A 355 12.11 17.94 2.30
C LEU A 355 13.48 18.54 1.93
N MET A 356 14.02 19.39 2.81
CA MET A 356 15.27 20.11 2.59
C MET A 356 16.48 19.19 2.79
N ARG A 357 16.43 18.31 3.78
CA ARG A 357 17.49 17.32 4.05
C ARG A 357 17.68 16.35 2.88
N VAL A 358 16.59 15.78 2.36
CA VAL A 358 16.64 14.73 1.33
C VAL A 358 16.73 15.30 -0.07
N PHE A 359 16.07 16.43 -0.37
CA PHE A 359 15.94 16.94 -1.73
C PHE A 359 16.44 18.38 -1.95
N GLY A 360 17.02 19.00 -0.92
CA GLY A 360 17.71 20.29 -1.04
C GLY A 360 18.80 20.28 -2.11
N SER A 361 19.08 21.46 -2.68
CA SER A 361 20.09 21.62 -3.72
C SER A 361 21.47 21.16 -3.26
N GLU A 362 22.31 20.70 -4.19
CA GLU A 362 23.65 20.17 -3.86
C GLU A 362 24.54 21.21 -3.19
N LYS A 363 24.31 22.50 -3.48
CA LYS A 363 24.96 23.62 -2.79
C LYS A 363 24.56 23.71 -1.31
N ILE A 364 23.28 23.51 -0.97
CA ILE A 364 22.81 23.48 0.43
C ILE A 364 23.30 22.22 1.13
N LYS A 365 23.26 21.06 0.46
CA LYS A 365 23.78 19.81 1.03
C LYS A 365 25.28 19.87 1.27
N THR A 366 26.03 20.43 0.33
CA THR A 366 27.46 20.70 0.47
C THR A 366 27.70 21.70 1.60
N LEU A 367 26.92 22.78 1.69
CA LEU A 367 27.02 23.74 2.79
C LEU A 367 26.76 23.07 4.15
N MET A 368 25.69 22.28 4.27
CA MET A 368 25.36 21.50 5.46
C MET A 368 26.44 20.48 5.81
N ARG A 369 27.06 19.83 4.81
CA ARG A 369 28.09 18.81 4.99
C ARG A 369 29.48 19.39 5.29
N VAL A 370 29.84 20.51 4.67
CA VAL A 370 31.14 21.19 4.80
C VAL A 370 31.23 22.00 6.09
N PHE A 371 30.15 22.70 6.46
CA PHE A 371 30.14 23.49 7.68
C PHE A 371 29.60 22.69 8.88
N GLY A 372 28.77 21.67 8.66
CA GLY A 372 27.97 21.06 9.73
C GLY A 372 26.89 22.03 10.21
N SER A 373 25.76 21.52 10.68
CA SER A 373 24.69 22.33 11.29
C SER A 373 25.23 23.21 12.43
N GLU A 374 26.26 22.75 13.15
CA GLU A 374 26.92 23.48 14.24
C GLU A 374 27.74 24.71 13.79
N LYS A 375 28.46 24.72 12.65
CA LYS A 375 29.19 25.94 12.24
C LYS A 375 28.30 26.94 11.53
N ILE A 376 27.24 26.51 10.84
CA ILE A 376 26.22 27.44 10.31
C ILE A 376 25.56 28.18 11.49
N LYS A 377 25.20 27.46 12.55
CA LYS A 377 24.71 28.02 13.82
C LYS A 377 25.71 28.97 14.47
N THR A 378 26.98 28.61 14.52
CA THR A 378 28.04 29.47 15.10
C THR A 378 28.26 30.74 14.27
N MET A 379 28.13 30.64 12.94
CA MET A 379 28.24 31.78 12.04
C MET A 379 27.02 32.70 12.16
N MET A 380 25.80 32.16 12.13
CA MET A 380 24.54 32.93 12.25
C MET A 380 24.34 33.51 13.66
N GLY A 381 24.76 32.79 14.70
CA GLY A 381 24.84 33.31 16.07
C GLY A 381 25.88 34.43 16.22
N ARG A 382 27.01 34.37 15.50
CA ARG A 382 27.95 35.51 15.41
C ARG A 382 27.37 36.72 14.66
N PHE A 383 26.41 36.50 13.77
CA PHE A 383 25.63 37.55 13.12
C PHE A 383 24.46 38.07 13.98
N GLY A 384 24.25 37.53 15.19
CA GLY A 384 23.27 38.03 16.16
C GLY A 384 21.80 37.71 15.84
N ILE A 385 21.52 36.71 15.01
CA ILE A 385 20.14 36.29 14.68
C ILE A 385 19.68 35.23 15.69
N PRO A 386 18.64 35.49 16.51
CA PRO A 386 18.06 34.50 17.43
C PRO A 386 17.45 33.29 16.70
N GLU A 387 17.46 32.13 17.35
CA GLU A 387 16.93 30.87 16.77
C GLU A 387 15.41 30.87 16.56
N ASP A 388 14.68 31.72 17.30
CA ASP A 388 13.23 31.91 17.20
C ASP A 388 12.82 33.01 16.21
N GLN A 389 13.79 33.65 15.54
CA GLN A 389 13.53 34.65 14.50
C GLN A 389 13.63 34.05 13.09
N PRO A 390 12.64 34.33 12.22
CA PRO A 390 12.64 33.80 10.87
C PRO A 390 13.64 34.53 9.97
N ILE A 391 14.26 33.79 9.05
CA ILE A 391 15.07 34.33 7.97
C ILE A 391 14.18 34.57 6.76
N GLU A 392 13.93 35.85 6.46
CA GLU A 392 13.31 36.22 5.19
C GLU A 392 14.38 36.37 4.10
N ASN A 393 14.62 35.29 3.34
CA ASN A 393 15.54 35.34 2.20
C ASN A 393 14.91 34.73 0.94
N ARG A 394 14.73 35.55 -0.10
CA ARG A 394 14.21 35.16 -1.42
C ARG A 394 14.97 33.99 -2.06
N PHE A 395 16.26 33.83 -1.76
CA PHE A 395 17.07 32.72 -2.24
C PHE A 395 16.64 31.36 -1.66
N ILE A 396 16.31 31.32 -0.37
CA ILE A 396 15.91 30.08 0.30
C ILE A 396 14.52 29.66 -0.17
N GLY A 397 13.58 30.61 -0.30
CA GLY A 397 12.25 30.34 -0.85
C GLY A 397 12.29 29.68 -2.24
N ARG A 398 13.10 30.20 -3.17
CA ARG A 398 13.29 29.57 -4.50
C ARG A 398 13.89 28.17 -4.42
N THR A 399 14.78 27.94 -3.47
CA THR A 399 15.41 26.62 -3.31
C THR A 399 14.41 25.60 -2.78
N LEU A 400 13.52 26.02 -1.89
CA LEU A 400 12.44 25.17 -1.39
C LEU A 400 11.46 24.79 -2.49
N GLU A 401 11.05 25.74 -3.33
CA GLU A 401 10.20 25.44 -4.51
C GLU A 401 10.90 24.45 -5.46
N GLY A 402 12.21 24.62 -5.68
CA GLY A 402 13.01 23.68 -6.46
C GLY A 402 13.09 22.27 -5.86
N ALA A 403 13.17 22.16 -4.53
CA ALA A 403 13.17 20.88 -3.84
C ALA A 403 11.81 20.16 -3.97
N GLN A 404 10.69 20.88 -3.81
CA GLN A 404 9.34 20.33 -4.03
C GLN A 404 9.17 19.85 -5.48
N ALA A 405 9.53 20.67 -6.48
CA ALA A 405 9.42 20.30 -7.89
C ALA A 405 10.24 19.05 -8.23
N LYS A 406 11.42 18.89 -7.62
CA LYS A 406 12.27 17.70 -7.80
C LYS A 406 11.62 16.44 -7.22
N ILE A 407 10.98 16.53 -6.06
CA ILE A 407 10.25 15.43 -5.44
C ILE A 407 9.02 15.06 -6.26
N GLU A 408 8.27 16.06 -6.73
CA GLU A 408 7.11 15.83 -7.60
C GLU A 408 7.52 15.11 -8.88
N GLY A 409 8.61 15.54 -9.53
CA GLY A 409 9.18 14.87 -10.70
C GLY A 409 9.62 13.44 -10.40
N PHE A 410 10.32 13.24 -9.29
CA PHE A 410 10.74 11.90 -8.84
C PHE A 410 9.55 10.95 -8.63
N HIS A 411 8.50 11.40 -7.96
CA HIS A 411 7.29 10.58 -7.78
C HIS A 411 6.52 10.38 -9.08
N PHE A 412 6.53 11.36 -9.99
CA PHE A 412 5.94 11.23 -11.32
C PHE A 412 6.65 10.12 -12.10
N ASP A 413 7.99 10.11 -12.13
CA ASP A 413 8.78 9.08 -12.80
C ASP A 413 8.56 7.70 -12.17
N ALA A 414 8.53 7.61 -10.84
CA ALA A 414 8.23 6.35 -10.14
C ALA A 414 6.83 5.81 -10.47
N ARG A 415 5.82 6.68 -10.57
CA ARG A 415 4.45 6.30 -10.98
C ARG A 415 4.41 5.87 -12.45
N LYS A 416 5.10 6.59 -13.33
CA LYS A 416 5.22 6.28 -14.75
C LYS A 416 5.85 4.90 -14.95
N GLN A 417 6.98 4.65 -14.29
CA GLN A 417 7.66 3.35 -14.33
C GLN A 417 6.75 2.23 -13.81
N THR A 418 6.07 2.44 -12.68
CA THR A 418 5.11 1.45 -12.14
C THR A 418 4.00 1.14 -13.14
N LEU A 419 3.47 2.15 -13.84
CA LEU A 419 2.47 1.97 -14.89
C LEU A 419 3.02 1.20 -16.09
N GLU A 420 4.23 1.51 -16.55
CA GLU A 420 4.85 0.83 -17.69
C GLU A 420 5.03 -0.68 -17.44
N TYR A 421 5.46 -1.07 -16.24
CA TYR A 421 5.54 -2.49 -15.86
C TYR A 421 4.15 -3.15 -15.78
N ASP A 422 3.17 -2.44 -15.20
CA ASP A 422 1.80 -2.97 -15.11
C ASP A 422 1.10 -3.02 -16.48
N ASP A 423 1.43 -2.16 -17.44
CA ASP A 423 0.85 -2.19 -18.79
C ASP A 423 1.20 -3.48 -19.54
N VAL A 424 2.42 -4.01 -19.33
CA VAL A 424 2.83 -5.33 -19.84
C VAL A 424 1.97 -6.42 -19.22
N MET A 425 1.83 -6.41 -17.89
CA MET A 425 0.99 -7.35 -17.17
C MET A 425 -0.48 -7.22 -17.53
N ASN A 426 -0.96 -6.00 -17.79
CA ASN A 426 -2.34 -5.72 -18.13
C ASN A 426 -2.74 -6.33 -19.48
N HIS A 427 -1.82 -6.34 -20.46
CA HIS A 427 -2.05 -7.00 -21.73
C HIS A 427 -2.24 -8.53 -21.55
N GLN A 428 -1.37 -9.16 -20.77
CA GLN A 428 -1.45 -10.58 -20.45
C GLN A 428 -2.72 -10.90 -19.63
N ARG A 429 -2.98 -10.10 -18.59
CA ARG A 429 -4.15 -10.19 -17.71
C ARG A 429 -5.45 -10.13 -18.50
N LYS A 430 -5.55 -9.23 -19.49
CA LYS A 430 -6.74 -9.11 -20.35
C LYS A 430 -7.03 -10.42 -21.08
N ILE A 431 -6.02 -11.05 -21.68
CA ILE A 431 -6.16 -12.34 -22.39
C ILE A 431 -6.65 -13.42 -21.43
N ILE A 432 -6.01 -13.54 -20.26
CA ILE A 432 -6.36 -14.56 -19.26
C ILE A 432 -7.76 -14.33 -18.71
N TYR A 433 -8.11 -13.09 -18.38
CA TYR A 433 -9.41 -12.76 -17.80
C TYR A 433 -10.54 -12.92 -18.81
N GLU A 434 -10.31 -12.58 -20.09
CA GLU A 434 -11.26 -12.85 -21.16
C GLU A 434 -11.47 -14.35 -21.36
N ARG A 435 -10.40 -15.17 -21.39
CA ARG A 435 -10.53 -16.64 -21.44
C ARG A 435 -11.32 -17.16 -20.25
N ARG A 436 -10.99 -16.71 -19.05
CA ARG A 436 -11.66 -17.11 -17.81
C ARG A 436 -13.14 -16.74 -17.80
N GLN A 437 -13.48 -15.51 -18.20
CA GLN A 437 -14.88 -15.07 -18.32
C GLN A 437 -15.65 -15.88 -19.36
N LYS A 438 -15.07 -16.10 -20.54
CA LYS A 438 -15.69 -16.94 -21.58
C LYS A 438 -15.96 -18.33 -21.03
N MET A 439 -15.00 -18.97 -20.37
CA MET A 439 -15.17 -20.32 -19.81
C MET A 439 -16.21 -20.37 -18.69
N LEU A 440 -16.33 -19.33 -17.86
CA LEU A 440 -17.30 -19.24 -16.77
C LEU A 440 -18.75 -19.07 -17.25
N PHE A 441 -18.96 -18.28 -18.31
CA PHE A 441 -20.30 -17.89 -18.78
C PHE A 441 -20.74 -18.54 -20.09
N ALA A 442 -19.85 -19.26 -20.79
CA ALA A 442 -20.18 -19.97 -22.01
C ALA A 442 -21.25 -21.05 -21.75
N ASP A 443 -22.16 -21.20 -22.70
CA ASP A 443 -23.01 -22.39 -22.81
C ASP A 443 -22.21 -23.57 -23.38
N GLN A 444 -22.87 -24.73 -23.58
CA GLN A 444 -22.21 -25.94 -24.07
C GLN A 444 -21.55 -25.73 -25.43
N GLU A 445 -22.21 -25.02 -26.35
CA GLU A 445 -21.66 -24.71 -27.67
C GLU A 445 -20.43 -23.80 -27.56
N GLY A 446 -20.46 -22.82 -26.65
CA GLY A 446 -19.31 -21.97 -26.36
C GLY A 446 -18.11 -22.73 -25.80
N ILE A 447 -18.33 -23.70 -24.90
CA ILE A 447 -17.25 -24.55 -24.37
C ILE A 447 -16.66 -25.42 -25.48
N GLU A 448 -17.50 -25.97 -26.34
CA GLU A 448 -17.08 -26.80 -27.47
C GLU A 448 -16.17 -26.02 -28.43
N LYS A 449 -16.51 -24.75 -28.72
CA LYS A 449 -15.66 -23.86 -29.52
C LYS A 449 -14.30 -23.63 -28.87
N ILE A 450 -14.27 -23.37 -27.56
CA ILE A 450 -13.00 -23.17 -26.82
C ILE A 450 -12.16 -24.45 -26.82
N LEU A 451 -12.79 -25.61 -26.65
CA LEU A 451 -12.13 -26.91 -26.73
C LEU A 451 -11.51 -27.12 -28.12
N ALA A 452 -12.26 -26.83 -29.19
CA ALA A 452 -11.78 -26.93 -30.56
C ALA A 452 -10.58 -25.99 -30.82
N GLU A 453 -10.64 -24.73 -30.35
CA GLU A 453 -9.52 -23.77 -30.46
C GLU A 453 -8.24 -24.27 -29.76
N ILE A 454 -8.38 -24.94 -28.61
CA ILE A 454 -7.25 -25.50 -27.86
C ILE A 454 -6.66 -26.73 -28.57
N ILE A 455 -7.50 -27.51 -29.28
CA ILE A 455 -7.07 -28.68 -30.08
C ILE A 455 -6.37 -28.24 -31.37
N GLU A 456 -6.98 -27.35 -32.18
CA GLU A 456 -6.43 -26.91 -33.47
C GLU A 456 -5.04 -26.27 -33.33
N ARG A 457 -4.80 -25.51 -32.26
CA ARG A 457 -3.50 -24.86 -32.02
C ARG A 457 -2.36 -25.83 -31.67
N LYS A 458 -2.65 -27.07 -31.29
CA LYS A 458 -1.64 -28.09 -30.99
C LYS A 458 -1.15 -28.81 -32.26
N GLU A 459 -1.99 -28.81 -33.31
CA GLU A 459 -1.69 -29.44 -34.60
C GLU A 459 -0.92 -28.50 -35.57
N GLY A 460 -0.56 -27.29 -35.12
CA GLY A 460 0.18 -26.29 -35.91
C GLY A 460 1.71 -26.40 -35.83
N PHE A 461 2.31 -26.88 -36.93
CA PHE A 461 3.70 -26.73 -37.43
C PHE A 461 4.86 -26.65 -36.42
N ASP A 462 5.48 -27.82 -36.15
CA ASP A 462 6.88 -27.94 -35.72
C ASP A 462 7.81 -27.76 -36.95
N PRO A 463 8.76 -26.80 -36.95
CA PRO A 463 9.72 -26.59 -38.04
C PRO A 463 10.63 -27.80 -38.32
N GLU A 464 10.76 -28.75 -37.39
CA GLU A 464 11.63 -29.91 -37.52
C GLU A 464 10.95 -31.16 -38.08
N GLY A 465 9.66 -31.08 -38.46
CA GLY A 465 8.98 -32.22 -39.10
C GLY A 465 8.82 -33.45 -38.19
N LYS A 466 8.96 -33.30 -36.87
CA LYS A 466 8.53 -34.33 -35.92
C LYS A 466 7.03 -34.19 -35.70
N GLN A 467 6.33 -35.32 -35.84
CA GLN A 467 4.88 -35.42 -35.66
C GLN A 467 4.45 -35.03 -34.23
N ALA A 468 4.27 -33.74 -33.97
CA ALA A 468 3.62 -33.28 -32.75
C ALA A 468 2.09 -33.44 -32.91
N SER A 469 1.51 -34.34 -32.11
CA SER A 469 0.11 -34.36 -31.66
C SER A 469 -1.01 -35.05 -32.48
N HIS A 470 -0.78 -36.22 -33.08
CA HIS A 470 -1.88 -37.09 -33.58
C HIS A 470 -2.80 -37.72 -32.49
N GLY A 471 -2.70 -37.28 -31.23
CA GLY A 471 -3.33 -37.94 -30.07
C GLY A 471 -4.37 -37.12 -29.32
N ALA A 472 -4.35 -35.77 -29.37
CA ALA A 472 -5.19 -34.94 -28.52
C ALA A 472 -6.68 -35.08 -28.86
N GLY A 473 -7.03 -35.01 -30.15
CA GLY A 473 -8.41 -35.22 -30.61
C GLY A 473 -8.94 -36.62 -30.29
N LYS A 474 -8.11 -37.67 -30.44
CA LYS A 474 -8.50 -39.05 -30.12
C LYS A 474 -8.79 -39.26 -28.64
N ILE A 475 -7.91 -38.74 -27.76
CA ILE A 475 -8.10 -38.82 -26.30
C ILE A 475 -9.40 -38.12 -25.88
N VAL A 476 -9.66 -36.94 -26.44
CA VAL A 476 -10.89 -36.18 -26.19
C VAL A 476 -12.12 -36.97 -26.63
N GLU A 477 -12.11 -37.54 -27.84
CA GLU A 477 -13.24 -38.31 -28.37
C GLU A 477 -13.51 -39.58 -27.57
N GLU A 478 -12.47 -40.31 -27.15
CA GLU A 478 -12.59 -41.49 -26.29
C GLU A 478 -13.19 -41.16 -24.92
N LYS A 479 -12.74 -40.07 -24.28
CA LYS A 479 -13.28 -39.64 -22.99
C LYS A 479 -14.70 -39.12 -23.11
N ARG A 480 -14.99 -38.36 -24.18
CA ARG A 480 -16.34 -37.86 -24.47
C ARG A 480 -17.36 -38.99 -24.60
N LYS A 481 -17.02 -40.06 -25.32
CA LYS A 481 -17.89 -41.26 -25.46
C LYS A 481 -18.14 -41.97 -24.13
N LYS A 482 -17.15 -41.99 -23.23
CA LYS A 482 -17.26 -42.68 -21.92
C LYS A 482 -18.01 -41.88 -20.85
N LEU A 483 -17.86 -40.56 -20.82
CA LEU A 483 -18.47 -39.69 -19.81
C LEU A 483 -19.86 -39.16 -20.19
N GLY A 484 -20.19 -39.17 -21.49
CA GLY A 484 -21.34 -38.42 -22.00
C GLY A 484 -20.98 -36.95 -22.23
N GLU A 485 -21.65 -36.34 -23.21
CA GLU A 485 -21.25 -35.04 -23.79
C GLU A 485 -21.34 -33.89 -22.78
N ILE A 486 -22.46 -33.82 -22.05
CA ILE A 486 -22.71 -32.75 -21.08
C ILE A 486 -21.73 -32.83 -19.90
N ALA A 487 -21.56 -34.02 -19.33
CA ALA A 487 -20.68 -34.22 -18.19
C ALA A 487 -19.21 -33.97 -18.56
N PHE A 488 -18.80 -34.39 -19.76
CA PHE A 488 -17.45 -34.12 -20.27
C PHE A 488 -17.15 -32.62 -20.37
N LEU A 489 -18.07 -31.82 -20.94
CA LEU A 489 -17.89 -30.39 -21.08
C LEU A 489 -17.78 -29.66 -19.74
N GLU A 490 -18.56 -30.07 -18.74
CA GLU A 490 -18.48 -29.50 -17.39
C GLU A 490 -17.15 -29.86 -16.68
N VAL A 491 -16.68 -31.10 -16.84
CA VAL A 491 -15.38 -31.53 -16.31
C VAL A 491 -14.25 -30.76 -17.00
N PHE A 492 -14.32 -30.62 -18.32
CA PHE A 492 -13.35 -29.84 -19.09
C PHE A 492 -13.33 -28.37 -18.64
N ARG A 493 -14.49 -27.73 -18.46
CA ARG A 493 -14.60 -26.37 -17.93
C ARG A 493 -13.86 -26.23 -16.60
N ARG A 494 -14.09 -27.16 -15.65
CA ARG A 494 -13.43 -27.16 -14.34
C ARG A 494 -11.91 -27.30 -14.46
N ILE A 495 -11.43 -28.24 -15.28
CA ILE A 495 -10.00 -28.46 -15.52
C ILE A 495 -9.37 -27.22 -16.13
N ALA A 496 -9.99 -26.63 -17.16
CA ALA A 496 -9.46 -25.46 -17.84
C ALA A 496 -9.40 -24.23 -16.92
N LEU A 497 -10.42 -24.00 -16.08
CA LEU A 497 -10.42 -22.92 -15.09
C LEU A 497 -9.34 -23.13 -14.02
N TYR A 498 -9.27 -24.33 -13.44
CA TYR A 498 -8.27 -24.67 -12.42
C TYR A 498 -6.84 -24.50 -12.96
N THR A 499 -6.57 -25.02 -14.15
CA THR A 499 -5.26 -24.93 -14.80
C THR A 499 -4.91 -23.49 -15.14
N THR A 500 -5.89 -22.71 -15.63
CA THR A 500 -5.70 -21.28 -15.90
C THR A 500 -5.32 -20.52 -14.62
N ASP A 501 -6.09 -20.71 -13.55
CA ASP A 501 -5.90 -19.95 -12.31
C ASP A 501 -4.56 -20.30 -11.65
N ASN A 502 -4.16 -21.58 -11.61
CA ASN A 502 -2.87 -21.99 -11.05
C ASN A 502 -1.68 -21.46 -11.83
N LEU A 503 -1.64 -21.69 -13.14
CA LEU A 503 -0.52 -21.22 -13.98
C LEU A 503 -0.43 -19.70 -13.99
N TRP A 504 -1.57 -19.02 -13.97
CA TRP A 504 -1.59 -17.56 -13.88
C TRP A 504 -1.02 -17.06 -12.56
N MET A 505 -1.37 -17.67 -11.41
CA MET A 505 -0.79 -17.30 -10.11
C MET A 505 0.72 -17.54 -10.06
N GLU A 506 1.20 -18.66 -10.59
CA GLU A 506 2.64 -18.94 -10.71
C GLU A 506 3.35 -17.91 -11.62
N HIS A 507 2.72 -17.55 -12.73
CA HIS A 507 3.24 -16.54 -13.65
C HIS A 507 3.26 -15.15 -13.02
N LEU A 508 2.23 -14.74 -12.26
CA LEU A 508 2.24 -13.47 -11.53
C LEU A 508 3.45 -13.37 -10.59
N GLU A 509 3.71 -14.42 -9.83
CA GLU A 509 4.87 -14.47 -8.94
C GLU A 509 6.19 -14.44 -9.72
N ALA A 510 6.29 -15.22 -10.79
CA ALA A 510 7.48 -15.23 -11.63
C ALA A 510 7.76 -13.86 -12.27
N MET A 511 6.70 -13.11 -12.63
CA MET A 511 6.80 -11.74 -13.13
C MET A 511 7.22 -10.74 -12.05
N ASP A 512 6.79 -10.92 -10.80
CA ASP A 512 7.26 -10.12 -9.67
C ASP A 512 8.77 -10.32 -9.46
N TYR A 513 9.26 -11.58 -9.49
CA TYR A 513 10.70 -11.86 -9.43
C TYR A 513 11.47 -11.29 -10.63
N LEU A 514 10.92 -11.42 -11.85
CA LEU A 514 11.53 -10.87 -13.05
C LEU A 514 11.72 -9.36 -12.92
N ARG A 515 10.71 -8.65 -12.42
CA ARG A 515 10.75 -7.19 -12.22
C ARG A 515 11.88 -6.75 -11.29
N SER A 516 12.15 -7.48 -10.20
CA SER A 516 13.30 -7.20 -9.34
C SER A 516 14.62 -7.45 -10.08
N SER A 517 14.72 -8.57 -10.81
CA SER A 517 15.96 -9.00 -11.49
C SER A 517 16.42 -8.09 -12.63
N VAL A 518 15.49 -7.47 -13.38
CA VAL A 518 15.83 -6.61 -14.54
C VAL A 518 16.49 -5.30 -14.11
N ASN A 519 16.23 -4.84 -12.89
CA ASN A 519 16.86 -3.62 -12.37
C ASN A 519 18.37 -3.80 -12.18
N LEU A 520 18.83 -5.01 -11.84
CA LEU A 520 20.26 -5.35 -11.73
C LEU A 520 20.94 -5.47 -13.10
N ARG A 521 20.20 -5.85 -14.15
CA ARG A 521 20.74 -5.95 -15.52
C ARG A 521 20.93 -4.58 -16.20
N ALA A 522 20.47 -3.49 -15.57
CA ALA A 522 20.68 -2.12 -16.02
C ALA A 522 22.17 -1.74 -16.17
N TYR A 523 23.07 -2.45 -15.48
CA TYR A 523 24.52 -2.28 -15.58
C TYR A 523 25.08 -2.59 -16.99
N GLY A 524 24.36 -3.35 -17.81
CA GLY A 524 24.78 -3.72 -19.17
C GLY A 524 24.43 -2.71 -20.28
N GLN A 525 24.10 -1.45 -19.95
CA GLN A 525 23.63 -0.41 -20.89
C GLN A 525 22.35 -0.76 -21.67
N ARG A 526 21.55 -1.70 -21.17
CA ARG A 526 20.23 -2.04 -21.73
C ARG A 526 19.12 -1.51 -20.84
N GLU A 527 18.05 -1.02 -21.46
CA GLU A 527 16.90 -0.50 -20.72
C GLU A 527 16.13 -1.64 -20.00
N PRO A 528 15.95 -1.60 -18.66
CA PRO A 528 15.31 -2.66 -17.90
C PRO A 528 13.92 -3.04 -18.38
N ILE A 529 13.13 -2.06 -18.81
CA ILE A 529 11.76 -2.28 -19.29
C ILE A 529 11.71 -3.08 -20.59
N VAL A 530 12.74 -2.97 -21.44
CA VAL A 530 12.82 -3.71 -22.71
C VAL A 530 13.10 -5.19 -22.42
N GLU A 531 14.05 -5.47 -21.53
CA GLU A 531 14.33 -6.85 -21.09
C GLU A 531 13.13 -7.46 -20.36
N TYR A 532 12.46 -6.70 -19.48
CA TYR A 532 11.23 -7.15 -18.83
C TYR A 532 10.11 -7.51 -19.82
N LYS A 533 9.90 -6.67 -20.86
CA LYS A 533 8.92 -6.95 -21.92
C LYS A 533 9.27 -8.21 -22.70
N LYS A 534 10.55 -8.39 -23.04
CA LYS A 534 11.03 -9.54 -23.80
C LYS A 534 10.90 -10.84 -23.01
N ASP A 535 11.48 -10.88 -21.81
CA ASP A 535 11.50 -12.06 -20.94
C ASP A 535 10.07 -12.37 -20.46
N GLY A 536 9.30 -11.35 -20.08
CA GLY A 536 7.92 -11.52 -19.65
C GLY A 536 6.99 -12.04 -20.75
N LEU A 537 7.21 -11.65 -22.01
CA LEU A 537 6.50 -12.23 -23.16
C LEU A 537 6.90 -13.68 -23.40
N ALA A 538 8.19 -14.01 -23.27
CA ALA A 538 8.66 -15.39 -23.42
C ALA A 538 8.07 -16.31 -22.34
N MET A 539 8.07 -15.86 -21.08
CA MET A 539 7.46 -16.57 -19.95
C MET A 539 5.95 -16.75 -20.17
N PHE A 540 5.25 -15.70 -20.62
CA PHE A 540 3.81 -15.79 -20.90
C PHE A 540 3.50 -16.78 -22.02
N LYS A 541 4.28 -16.79 -23.10
CA LYS A 541 4.14 -17.80 -24.17
C LYS A 541 4.39 -19.21 -23.65
N GLY A 542 5.43 -19.40 -22.84
CA GLY A 542 5.73 -20.68 -22.20
C GLY A 542 4.61 -21.16 -21.29
N MET A 543 4.02 -20.25 -20.50
CA MET A 543 2.84 -20.53 -19.67
C MET A 543 1.63 -20.95 -20.52
N GLU A 544 1.37 -20.26 -21.63
CA GLU A 544 0.27 -20.61 -22.54
C GLU A 544 0.45 -21.99 -23.21
N GLU A 545 1.68 -22.38 -23.55
CA GLU A 545 1.95 -23.74 -24.03
C GLU A 545 1.78 -24.78 -22.92
N THR A 546 2.31 -24.50 -21.72
CA THR A 546 2.15 -25.35 -20.53
C THR A 546 0.68 -25.56 -20.18
N PHE A 547 -0.14 -24.51 -20.30
CA PHE A 547 -1.59 -24.58 -20.11
C PHE A 547 -2.23 -25.62 -21.02
N LYS A 548 -1.91 -25.61 -22.31
CA LYS A 548 -2.46 -26.59 -23.26
C LYS A 548 -2.04 -28.00 -22.87
N GLU A 549 -0.76 -28.21 -22.61
CA GLU A 549 -0.22 -29.52 -22.24
C GLU A 549 -0.86 -30.08 -20.97
N GLN A 550 -0.97 -29.28 -19.92
CA GLN A 550 -1.58 -29.66 -18.66
C GLN A 550 -3.07 -29.96 -18.80
N VAL A 551 -3.83 -29.13 -19.52
CA VAL A 551 -5.25 -29.40 -19.78
C VAL A 551 -5.43 -30.74 -20.48
N PHE A 552 -4.67 -31.03 -21.54
CA PHE A 552 -4.78 -32.32 -22.24
C PHE A 552 -4.35 -33.51 -21.38
N SER A 553 -3.30 -33.35 -20.58
CA SER A 553 -2.84 -34.39 -19.65
C SER A 553 -3.92 -34.70 -18.61
N LEU A 554 -4.50 -33.68 -17.99
CA LEU A 554 -5.57 -33.84 -17.00
C LEU A 554 -6.83 -34.45 -17.61
N VAL A 555 -7.20 -34.06 -18.84
CA VAL A 555 -8.32 -34.66 -19.58
C VAL A 555 -8.06 -36.15 -19.89
N GLY A 556 -6.83 -36.49 -20.30
CA GLY A 556 -6.43 -37.89 -20.53
C GLY A 556 -6.52 -38.76 -19.28
N ASN A 557 -6.21 -38.18 -18.13
CA ASN A 557 -6.21 -38.85 -16.83
C ASN A 557 -7.57 -38.81 -16.11
N ILE A 558 -8.65 -38.29 -16.73
CA ILE A 558 -9.98 -38.31 -16.12
C ILE A 558 -10.37 -39.76 -15.79
N ASN A 559 -10.64 -40.02 -14.51
CA ASN A 559 -11.14 -41.30 -14.06
C ASN A 559 -12.62 -41.46 -14.44
N THR A 560 -12.89 -42.33 -15.40
CA THR A 560 -14.23 -42.54 -15.98
C THR A 560 -15.17 -43.34 -15.08
N GLU A 561 -14.67 -43.96 -14.02
CA GLU A 561 -15.46 -44.82 -13.12
C GLU A 561 -16.32 -44.04 -12.12
N ASN A 562 -15.94 -42.80 -11.79
CA ASN A 562 -16.70 -41.93 -10.87
C ASN A 562 -17.73 -41.03 -11.58
N ALA A 563 -17.64 -40.88 -12.90
CA ALA A 563 -18.51 -39.99 -13.68
C ALA A 563 -19.95 -40.51 -13.83
N VAL A 564 -20.13 -41.83 -13.89
CA VAL A 564 -21.44 -42.50 -14.06
C VAL A 564 -22.34 -42.31 -12.82
N LYS A 565 -21.79 -41.90 -11.67
CA LYS A 565 -22.57 -41.61 -10.47
C LYS A 565 -23.17 -40.19 -10.44
N MET A 566 -22.70 -39.27 -11.29
CA MET A 566 -23.15 -37.88 -11.28
C MET A 566 -24.53 -37.65 -11.94
N GLU A 567 -25.02 -38.58 -12.78
CA GLU A 567 -26.38 -38.49 -13.33
C GLU A 567 -27.48 -38.86 -12.32
N ALA A 568 -27.13 -39.54 -11.21
CA ALA A 568 -28.09 -39.94 -10.18
C ALA A 568 -28.31 -38.88 -9.07
N GLU A 569 -27.44 -37.87 -8.97
CA GLU A 569 -27.45 -36.90 -7.86
C GLU A 569 -27.38 -35.44 -8.37
N THR A 570 -28.25 -35.05 -9.29
CA THR A 570 -28.38 -33.66 -9.75
C THR A 570 -29.25 -32.78 -8.85
N ASN A 571 -29.11 -32.89 -7.52
CA ASN A 571 -29.89 -32.00 -6.63
C ASN A 571 -29.23 -31.52 -5.32
N THR A 572 -27.90 -31.47 -5.21
CA THR A 572 -27.25 -30.60 -4.21
C THR A 572 -25.90 -30.05 -4.69
N PRO A 573 -25.60 -28.75 -4.46
CA PRO A 573 -24.30 -28.17 -4.76
C PRO A 573 -23.37 -28.38 -3.56
N ASN A 574 -22.49 -29.39 -3.65
CA ASN A 574 -21.12 -29.37 -3.12
C ASN A 574 -20.55 -30.78 -3.25
N GLN A 575 -19.60 -30.98 -4.18
CA GLN A 575 -18.52 -31.93 -3.93
C GLN A 575 -17.31 -31.64 -4.81
N THR A 576 -16.22 -31.36 -4.11
CA THR A 576 -14.83 -31.26 -4.54
C THR A 576 -14.37 -32.61 -5.10
N LEU A 577 -13.71 -32.62 -6.26
CA LEU A 577 -13.01 -33.81 -6.74
C LEU A 577 -11.56 -33.77 -6.27
N ILE A 578 -11.19 -34.79 -5.50
CA ILE A 578 -9.83 -35.09 -5.05
C ILE A 578 -9.05 -35.61 -6.26
N VAL A 579 -8.02 -34.87 -6.69
CA VAL A 579 -6.99 -35.39 -7.59
C VAL A 579 -5.89 -35.97 -6.71
N SER A 580 -5.63 -37.26 -6.88
CA SER A 580 -4.60 -37.99 -6.15
C SER A 580 -3.20 -37.53 -6.55
N HIS A 581 -2.53 -36.78 -5.68
CA HIS A 581 -1.08 -36.72 -5.60
C HIS A 581 -0.61 -37.16 -4.22
N LEU A 582 0.43 -37.98 -4.20
CA LEU A 582 1.12 -38.48 -3.02
C LEU A 582 1.82 -37.32 -2.30
N GLU A 583 1.18 -36.80 -1.26
CA GLU A 583 1.85 -36.06 -0.20
C GLU A 583 2.12 -36.99 0.99
N SER A 584 3.36 -36.94 1.46
CA SER A 584 3.85 -37.61 2.66
C SER A 584 3.01 -37.22 3.87
N LYS A 585 2.29 -38.19 4.44
CA LYS A 585 1.62 -38.08 5.72
C LYS A 585 2.64 -37.95 6.85
N GLU A 586 2.89 -36.74 7.31
CA GLU A 586 3.14 -36.47 8.72
C GLU A 586 2.48 -35.15 9.12
N PHE A 587 1.19 -35.20 9.45
CA PHE A 587 0.63 -34.31 10.44
C PHE A 587 -0.33 -35.08 11.36
N SER A 588 0.12 -35.14 12.60
CA SER A 588 -0.54 -35.54 13.84
C SER A 588 -2.06 -35.38 13.84
N GLU A 589 -2.77 -36.51 13.86
CA GLU A 589 -4.13 -36.62 14.36
C GLU A 589 -4.19 -36.21 15.84
N LYS A 590 -4.71 -35.01 16.14
CA LYS A 590 -5.42 -34.83 17.42
C LYS A 590 -6.81 -35.43 17.26
N LYS A 591 -6.96 -36.68 17.67
CA LYS A 591 -8.24 -37.34 17.93
C LYS A 591 -9.11 -36.43 18.81
N LEU A 592 -10.17 -35.87 18.22
CA LEU A 592 -11.32 -35.40 19.00
C LEU A 592 -12.03 -36.64 19.56
N VAL A 593 -11.90 -36.81 20.86
CA VAL A 593 -12.60 -37.84 21.64
C VAL A 593 -14.10 -37.62 21.49
N ALA A 594 -14.80 -38.66 21.03
CA ALA A 594 -16.25 -38.72 21.01
C ALA A 594 -16.79 -38.60 22.44
N GLY A 595 -17.71 -37.65 22.66
CA GLY A 595 -18.57 -37.60 23.83
C GLY A 595 -18.32 -36.42 24.77
N GLN A 596 -18.79 -35.23 24.41
CA GLN A 596 -19.30 -34.23 25.35
C GLN A 596 -20.32 -33.35 24.63
N LYS A 597 -21.60 -33.43 25.04
CA LYS A 597 -22.64 -32.49 24.62
C LYS A 597 -22.32 -31.14 25.26
N ALA A 598 -22.04 -30.12 24.46
CA ALA A 598 -22.00 -28.75 24.95
C ALA A 598 -23.43 -28.31 25.32
N GLU A 599 -23.67 -28.01 26.59
CA GLU A 599 -24.93 -27.42 27.04
C GLU A 599 -25.00 -25.95 26.60
N VAL A 600 -25.95 -25.63 25.72
CA VAL A 600 -26.19 -24.24 25.27
C VAL A 600 -26.75 -23.44 26.44
N GLY A 601 -26.07 -22.35 26.80
CA GLY A 601 -26.45 -21.47 27.89
C GLY A 601 -27.74 -20.71 27.59
N ARG A 602 -28.50 -20.39 28.63
CA ARG A 602 -29.82 -19.72 28.53
C ARG A 602 -29.84 -18.42 27.71
N ASN A 603 -28.71 -17.72 27.64
CA ASN A 603 -28.57 -16.44 26.94
C ASN A 603 -27.82 -16.53 25.61
N ASP A 604 -27.35 -17.72 25.23
CA ASP A 604 -26.59 -17.91 23.99
C ASP A 604 -27.51 -17.83 22.76
N PRO A 605 -26.97 -17.51 21.57
CA PRO A 605 -27.73 -17.56 20.33
C PRO A 605 -28.36 -18.93 20.15
N CYS A 606 -29.65 -18.96 19.82
CA CYS A 606 -30.34 -20.24 19.68
C CYS A 606 -29.80 -20.98 18.45
N PRO A 607 -29.47 -22.28 18.57
CA PRO A 607 -29.04 -23.11 17.44
C PRO A 607 -30.09 -23.20 16.32
N CYS A 608 -31.34 -22.81 16.60
CA CYS A 608 -32.44 -22.71 15.64
C CYS A 608 -32.19 -21.68 14.52
N GLY A 609 -31.27 -20.71 14.73
CA GLY A 609 -30.98 -19.65 13.77
C GLY A 609 -32.12 -18.65 13.54
N ALA A 610 -33.24 -18.77 14.26
CA ALA A 610 -34.41 -17.92 14.08
C ALA A 610 -34.09 -16.46 14.45
N ILE A 611 -34.49 -15.53 13.58
CA ILE A 611 -34.21 -14.09 13.73
C ILE A 611 -35.42 -13.40 14.34
N ASN A 612 -35.19 -12.52 15.31
CA ASN A 612 -36.20 -11.67 15.90
C ASN A 612 -36.65 -10.59 14.88
N PRO A 613 -37.90 -10.58 14.41
CA PRO A 613 -38.36 -9.65 13.38
C PRO A 613 -38.38 -8.19 13.82
N ALA A 614 -38.37 -7.92 15.14
CA ALA A 614 -38.32 -6.55 15.65
C ALA A 614 -36.90 -5.97 15.73
N THR A 615 -35.86 -6.81 15.84
CA THR A 615 -34.47 -6.36 16.06
C THR A 615 -33.48 -6.83 15.00
N GLY A 616 -33.84 -7.81 14.15
CA GLY A 616 -32.95 -8.39 13.15
C GLY A 616 -31.86 -9.32 13.70
N GLU A 617 -31.87 -9.61 15.00
CA GLU A 617 -30.86 -10.46 15.66
C GLU A 617 -31.38 -11.89 15.91
N VAL A 618 -30.49 -12.89 15.94
CA VAL A 618 -30.84 -14.27 16.27
C VAL A 618 -31.43 -14.37 17.69
N TYR A 619 -32.56 -15.05 17.87
CA TYR A 619 -33.18 -15.26 19.16
C TYR A 619 -32.19 -15.93 20.14
N LYS A 620 -32.11 -15.41 21.36
CA LYS A 620 -31.42 -16.11 22.46
C LYS A 620 -32.18 -17.40 22.82
N TYR A 621 -31.47 -18.43 23.27
CA TYR A 621 -32.04 -19.76 23.53
C TYR A 621 -33.31 -19.73 24.40
N LYS A 622 -33.33 -18.93 25.48
CA LYS A 622 -34.53 -18.77 26.33
C LYS A 622 -35.76 -18.15 25.65
N LYS A 623 -35.59 -17.46 24.50
CA LYS A 623 -36.63 -16.74 23.77
C LYS A 623 -37.12 -17.47 22.51
N CYS A 624 -36.37 -18.45 21.96
CA CYS A 624 -36.80 -19.25 20.78
C CYS A 624 -37.88 -20.30 21.16
N GLY A 625 -38.07 -20.63 22.44
CA GLY A 625 -39.04 -21.63 22.90
C GLY A 625 -38.46 -23.06 22.92
N LEU A 626 -38.99 -23.94 23.77
CA LEU A 626 -38.39 -25.23 24.14
C LEU A 626 -38.18 -26.20 22.94
N ILE A 627 -37.07 -26.95 23.02
CA ILE A 627 -36.50 -27.89 22.03
C ILE A 627 -37.49 -28.87 21.36
N ASN A 628 -38.64 -29.15 21.96
CA ASN A 628 -39.60 -30.15 21.46
C ASN A 628 -40.69 -29.58 20.55
N ALA A 629 -40.66 -28.27 20.22
CA ALA A 629 -41.57 -27.70 19.25
C ALA A 629 -41.28 -28.26 17.83
N PRO A 630 -42.29 -28.60 17.02
CA PRO A 630 -42.11 -29.19 15.68
C PRO A 630 -41.19 -28.41 14.73
N GLN A 631 -41.06 -27.09 14.98
CA GLN A 631 -40.25 -26.16 14.21
C GLN A 631 -38.74 -26.39 14.38
N HIS A 632 -38.28 -26.91 15.53
CA HIS A 632 -36.86 -27.23 15.79
C HIS A 632 -36.37 -28.52 15.12
N ARG A 633 -37.26 -29.47 14.83
CA ARG A 633 -36.87 -30.75 14.19
C ARG A 633 -36.54 -30.61 12.70
N LYS A 634 -36.96 -29.53 12.05
CA LYS A 634 -36.71 -29.32 10.61
C LYS A 634 -35.36 -28.68 10.28
N SER A 635 -34.66 -28.10 11.27
CA SER A 635 -33.41 -27.34 11.02
C SER A 635 -32.12 -28.08 11.42
N LEU A 636 -32.20 -29.33 11.87
CA LEU A 636 -31.04 -30.14 12.27
C LEU A 636 -30.74 -31.30 11.29
N VAL A 637 -31.45 -31.37 10.16
CA VAL A 637 -31.34 -32.50 9.22
C VAL A 637 -31.03 -32.06 7.78
N ASN A 638 -30.84 -30.77 7.51
CA ASN A 638 -30.31 -30.31 6.22
C ASN A 638 -29.01 -29.55 6.40
#